data_AF-A0A7S6W2N8-F1
#
_entry.id   AF-A0A7S6W2N8-F1
#
_cell.length_a   1.000
_cell.length_b   1.000
_cell.length_c   1.000
_cell.angle_alpha   90.00
_cell.angle_beta   90.00
_cell.angle_gamma   90.00
#
_symmetry.space_group_name_H-M   'P 1'
#
loop_
_entity.id
_entity.type
_entity.pdbx_description
1 polymer ?
#
loop_
_entity_poly.entity_id
_entity_poly.type
_entity_poly.pdbx_seq_one_letter_code
_entity_poly.pdbx_strand_id
1 'polypeptide(L)'
;MAEMITAQVQQDIEDIGKAVNTDAIITPRVGEPFESIPMVSRKALPRITNLEQEKANKVEVADALSEKVNTDEVYLKSQTYSTDEVDQVVQASELNLQTQIAAVGVGNKAYKTYALMDADKTNIPAKSKVTVTNDETASNNGDWQWDGAAFTKSSYDPLTQAKQYSESYTNSKTKVLESVKNDNVENHFYLADSEGDVIGLIDQDLIFNFFGSDIILNNKKISLKNIGESSAEVQKTIKKEALSSIFHVVDDEENILLTIDQNAQIHISDLDYSVQEELKRISKRQKFSERLAINDWFYEISIEAKEKLKSLLAIYQNPNLKPVFTKKRIENYGENGMGTRRIPVLCKVSEGRVIMFFNRARYGYDGDGAGADLYKVFIDYDAKGNISVGNAELFKSVSSINPLGIVKHPHLGKTSDGRLILMFDISTASVVAYSQYQCFSSDGGITWTEPTLVDFGLGRSITLGTGGKIITLPSGRLLNTFYYRESPYAIGCIYSDNNGATWEAGQSINGTTWDHSYSESTPIVNSKGELLLYCRSSPYTVGRASVFKSTDNGETLAYVGDSTFTIPACQLSLEQIPDRNLLVASHPTHAQDRVQFKISFSLDDGENWDIVQVQPYDDDMYGGYSSTIYLGNDLLMCAVEGLYKPYVMNSRENIEVITMNLKGVMHNVTSA
;
A
#
# COMPACT_ATOMS: atom_id res chain seq x y z
N MET A 1 -92.57 -21.66 7.87
CA MET A 1 -92.08 -21.17 6.56
C MET A 1 -90.57 -21.20 6.63
N ALA A 2 -89.95 -22.13 5.90
CA ALA A 2 -88.51 -22.10 5.71
C ALA A 2 -88.16 -20.83 4.94
N GLU A 3 -87.31 -19.97 5.51
CA GLU A 3 -86.75 -18.83 4.78
C GLU A 3 -86.00 -19.36 3.56
N MET A 4 -86.41 -18.93 2.37
CA MET A 4 -85.68 -19.22 1.14
C MET A 4 -84.32 -18.54 1.22
N ILE A 5 -83.25 -19.32 1.36
CA ILE A 5 -81.89 -18.87 1.11
C ILE A 5 -81.86 -18.29 -0.30
N THR A 6 -81.44 -17.03 -0.43
CA THR A 6 -81.37 -16.37 -1.73
C THR A 6 -80.31 -17.07 -2.59
N ALA A 7 -80.50 -17.09 -3.91
CA ALA A 7 -79.56 -17.73 -4.84
C ALA A 7 -78.11 -17.23 -4.68
N GLN A 8 -77.94 -15.99 -4.21
CA GLN A 8 -76.63 -15.38 -3.92
C GLN A 8 -75.95 -16.00 -2.69
N VAL A 9 -76.70 -16.26 -1.61
CA VAL A 9 -76.15 -16.91 -0.41
C VAL A 9 -75.80 -18.37 -0.71
N GLN A 10 -76.57 -19.03 -1.57
CA GLN A 10 -76.26 -20.39 -2.03
C GLN A 10 -74.94 -20.43 -2.81
N GLN A 11 -74.71 -19.47 -3.71
CA GLN A 11 -73.45 -19.36 -4.45
C GLN A 11 -72.25 -19.09 -3.53
N ASP A 12 -72.40 -18.18 -2.56
CA ASP A 12 -71.33 -17.86 -1.62
C ASP A 12 -70.96 -19.10 -0.76
N ILE A 13 -71.95 -19.92 -0.35
CA ILE A 13 -71.73 -21.21 0.33
C ILE A 13 -70.99 -22.20 -0.57
N GLU A 14 -71.36 -22.29 -1.85
CA GLU A 14 -70.71 -23.18 -2.82
C GLU A 14 -69.25 -22.77 -3.09
N ASP A 15 -68.97 -21.48 -3.21
CA ASP A 15 -67.62 -20.99 -3.46
C ASP A 15 -66.72 -21.15 -2.23
N ILE A 16 -67.26 -20.99 -1.01
CA ILE A 16 -66.56 -21.38 0.23
C ILE A 16 -66.28 -22.88 0.22
N GLY A 17 -67.28 -23.69 -0.14
CA GLY A 17 -67.13 -25.15 -0.25
C GLY A 17 -66.03 -25.56 -1.22
N LYS A 18 -65.92 -24.89 -2.38
CA LYS A 18 -64.86 -25.12 -3.36
C LYS A 18 -63.50 -24.62 -2.86
N ALA A 19 -63.45 -23.48 -2.17
CA ALA A 19 -62.21 -22.91 -1.64
C ALA A 19 -61.50 -23.84 -0.64
N VAL A 20 -62.26 -24.62 0.13
CA VAL A 20 -61.70 -25.55 1.11
C VAL A 20 -61.48 -26.97 0.57
N ASN A 21 -62.28 -27.42 -0.42
CA ASN A 21 -62.29 -28.84 -0.82
C ASN A 21 -61.76 -29.13 -2.23
N THR A 22 -61.56 -28.12 -3.08
CA THR A 22 -61.24 -28.34 -4.50
C THR A 22 -59.90 -27.70 -4.84
N ASP A 23 -58.99 -28.41 -5.51
CA ASP A 23 -57.72 -27.86 -6.03
C ASP A 23 -57.99 -27.03 -7.31
N ALA A 24 -58.47 -25.81 -7.12
CA ALA A 24 -58.78 -24.87 -8.21
C ALA A 24 -58.51 -23.41 -7.79
N ILE A 25 -58.55 -22.51 -8.78
CA ILE A 25 -58.72 -21.07 -8.54
C ILE A 25 -60.21 -20.81 -8.39
N ILE A 26 -60.59 -20.15 -7.30
CA ILE A 26 -61.98 -19.80 -7.00
C ILE A 26 -62.19 -18.35 -7.41
N THR A 27 -63.19 -18.10 -8.26
CA THR A 27 -63.63 -16.76 -8.64
C THR A 27 -64.87 -16.41 -7.83
N PRO A 28 -64.74 -15.68 -6.72
CA PRO A 28 -65.89 -15.34 -5.90
C PRO A 28 -66.79 -14.34 -6.61
N ARG A 29 -68.06 -14.28 -6.20
CA ARG A 29 -69.01 -13.26 -6.67
C ARG A 29 -68.53 -11.83 -6.41
N VAL A 30 -67.74 -11.62 -5.34
CA VAL A 30 -67.16 -10.32 -4.96
C VAL A 30 -65.68 -10.52 -4.65
N GLY A 31 -64.81 -9.77 -5.34
CA GLY A 31 -63.36 -9.79 -5.16
C GLY A 31 -62.61 -10.51 -6.27
N GLU A 32 -61.28 -10.49 -6.18
CA GLU A 32 -60.41 -11.12 -7.16
C GLU A 32 -60.39 -12.66 -7.00
N PRO A 33 -60.14 -13.41 -8.08
CA PRO A 33 -59.92 -14.84 -8.00
C PRO A 33 -58.74 -15.19 -7.08
N PHE A 34 -58.89 -16.26 -6.30
CA PHE A 34 -57.86 -16.71 -5.35
C PHE A 34 -57.65 -18.22 -5.41
N GLU A 35 -56.48 -18.67 -4.98
CA GLU A 35 -56.14 -20.10 -4.92
C GLU A 35 -56.80 -20.76 -3.71
N SER A 36 -57.45 -21.89 -3.93
CA SER A 36 -58.00 -22.74 -2.88
C SER A 36 -56.92 -23.29 -1.92
N ILE A 37 -57.33 -23.66 -0.70
CA ILE A 37 -56.43 -24.22 0.32
C ILE A 37 -55.69 -25.47 -0.19
N PRO A 38 -56.34 -26.45 -0.86
CA PRO A 38 -55.63 -27.59 -1.42
C PRO A 38 -54.57 -27.20 -2.46
N MET A 39 -54.83 -26.20 -3.31
CA MET A 39 -53.89 -25.74 -4.33
C MET A 39 -52.66 -25.08 -3.72
N VAL A 40 -52.85 -24.20 -2.72
CA VAL A 40 -51.76 -23.56 -1.98
C VAL A 40 -50.91 -24.61 -1.26
N SER A 41 -51.57 -25.59 -0.60
CA SER A 41 -50.88 -26.68 0.09
C SER A 41 -50.04 -27.54 -0.86
N ARG A 42 -50.57 -27.88 -2.05
CA ARG A 42 -49.84 -28.65 -3.07
C ARG A 42 -48.62 -27.89 -3.59
N LYS A 43 -48.73 -26.58 -3.81
CA LYS A 43 -47.60 -25.73 -4.27
C LYS A 43 -46.54 -25.54 -3.18
N ALA A 44 -46.91 -25.57 -1.91
CA ALA A 44 -45.97 -25.46 -0.78
C ALA A 44 -45.21 -26.77 -0.50
N LEU A 45 -45.79 -27.93 -0.83
CA LEU A 45 -45.24 -29.25 -0.48
C LEU A 45 -43.80 -29.50 -0.98
N PRO A 46 -43.42 -29.19 -2.24
CA PRO A 46 -42.05 -29.40 -2.72
C PRO A 46 -41.02 -28.57 -1.95
N ARG A 47 -41.43 -27.40 -1.45
CA ARG A 47 -40.56 -26.49 -0.69
C ARG A 47 -40.31 -27.02 0.72
N ILE A 48 -41.31 -27.68 1.32
CA ILE A 48 -41.18 -28.35 2.62
C ILE A 48 -40.27 -29.58 2.49
N THR A 49 -40.43 -30.39 1.45
CA THR A 49 -39.59 -31.59 1.22
C THR A 49 -38.12 -31.22 1.02
N ASN A 50 -37.81 -30.12 0.32
CA ASN A 50 -36.43 -29.63 0.19
C ASN A 50 -35.84 -29.15 1.53
N LEU A 51 -36.63 -28.49 2.37
CA LEU A 51 -36.19 -28.06 3.71
C LEU A 51 -35.93 -29.25 4.64
N GLU A 52 -36.72 -30.32 4.54
CA GLU A 52 -36.50 -31.55 5.29
C GLU A 52 -35.23 -32.29 4.83
N GLN A 53 -34.94 -32.30 3.52
CA GLN A 53 -33.68 -32.83 2.99
C GLN A 53 -32.45 -32.00 3.40
N GLU A 54 -32.53 -30.67 3.38
CA GLU A 54 -31.45 -29.81 3.90
C GLU A 54 -31.22 -30.01 5.40
N LYS A 55 -32.29 -30.26 6.16
CA LYS A 55 -32.19 -30.56 7.59
C LYS A 55 -31.57 -31.94 7.83
N ALA A 56 -31.91 -32.95 7.04
CA ALA A 56 -31.31 -34.28 7.11
C ALA A 56 -29.80 -34.25 6.76
N ASN A 57 -29.41 -33.51 5.73
CA ASN A 57 -27.99 -33.34 5.37
C ASN A 57 -27.19 -32.62 6.48
N LYS A 58 -27.80 -31.69 7.22
CA LYS A 58 -27.17 -31.05 8.39
C LYS A 58 -27.03 -32.00 9.58
N VAL A 59 -27.93 -32.96 9.73
CA VAL A 59 -27.84 -34.01 10.77
C VAL A 59 -26.73 -35.00 10.43
N GLU A 60 -26.61 -35.45 9.18
CA GLU A 60 -25.47 -36.29 8.75
C GLU A 60 -24.11 -35.60 8.94
N VAL A 61 -24.03 -34.29 8.68
CA VAL A 61 -22.81 -33.51 8.95
C VAL A 61 -22.52 -33.38 10.45
N ALA A 62 -23.55 -33.31 11.30
CA ALA A 62 -23.41 -33.28 12.75
C ALA A 62 -22.98 -34.65 13.31
N ASP A 63 -23.52 -35.74 12.78
CA ASP A 63 -23.16 -37.10 13.16
C ASP A 63 -21.72 -37.43 12.72
N ALA A 64 -21.32 -37.02 11.51
CA ALA A 64 -19.94 -37.14 11.02
C ALA A 64 -18.95 -36.25 11.81
N LEU A 65 -19.41 -35.14 12.41
CA LEU A 65 -18.61 -34.34 13.34
C LEU A 65 -18.48 -35.04 14.71
N SER A 66 -19.51 -35.76 15.14
CA SER A 66 -19.52 -36.49 16.42
C SER A 66 -18.63 -37.73 16.42
N GLU A 67 -18.40 -38.35 15.25
CA GLU A 67 -17.44 -39.46 15.09
C GLU A 67 -15.98 -39.01 15.01
N LYS A 68 -15.71 -37.73 14.70
CA LYS A 68 -14.35 -37.17 14.62
C LYS A 68 -13.82 -36.55 15.91
N VAL A 69 -14.65 -36.46 16.95
CA VAL A 69 -14.25 -35.92 18.24
C VAL A 69 -14.37 -37.02 19.27
N ASN A 70 -13.23 -37.45 19.82
CA ASN A 70 -13.18 -38.37 20.94
C ASN A 70 -13.88 -37.68 22.14
N THR A 71 -15.09 -38.12 22.49
CA THR A 71 -16.01 -37.41 23.39
C THR A 71 -15.70 -37.56 24.87
N ASP A 72 -14.57 -38.17 25.23
CA ASP A 72 -14.13 -38.29 26.62
C ASP A 72 -13.42 -37.03 27.17
N GLU A 73 -13.15 -36.01 26.34
CA GLU A 73 -12.50 -34.74 26.77
C GLU A 73 -13.19 -33.46 26.27
N VAL A 74 -14.53 -33.41 26.27
CA VAL A 74 -15.24 -32.17 25.93
C VAL A 74 -15.99 -31.62 27.14
N TYR A 75 -15.46 -30.51 27.68
CA TYR A 75 -16.08 -29.71 28.73
C TYR A 75 -17.52 -29.31 28.35
N LEU A 76 -18.49 -29.77 29.14
CA LEU A 76 -19.89 -29.38 28.99
C LEU A 76 -20.06 -27.87 29.29
N LYS A 77 -20.60 -27.14 28.32
CA LYS A 77 -20.81 -25.67 28.34
C LYS A 77 -21.79 -25.16 29.41
N SER A 78 -22.21 -26.01 30.35
CA SER A 78 -23.15 -25.72 31.44
C SER A 78 -22.55 -25.84 32.85
N GLN A 79 -21.25 -26.17 32.99
CA GLN A 79 -20.58 -26.22 34.28
C GLN A 79 -19.72 -24.96 34.51
N THR A 80 -19.90 -24.34 35.67
CA THR A 80 -19.05 -23.25 36.15
C THR A 80 -17.93 -23.88 36.98
N TYR A 81 -16.69 -23.77 36.52
CA TYR A 81 -15.51 -24.27 37.22
C TYR A 81 -14.94 -23.16 38.12
N SER A 82 -14.51 -23.51 39.32
CA SER A 82 -13.73 -22.64 40.17
C SER A 82 -12.31 -22.43 39.59
N THR A 83 -11.64 -21.35 39.97
CA THR A 83 -10.28 -21.04 39.53
C THR A 83 -9.31 -22.19 39.88
N ASP A 84 -9.51 -22.82 41.04
CA ASP A 84 -8.68 -23.94 41.50
C ASP A 84 -8.83 -25.20 40.65
N GLU A 85 -10.05 -25.49 40.15
CA GLU A 85 -10.31 -26.63 39.26
C GLU A 85 -9.67 -26.41 37.89
N VAL A 86 -9.71 -25.17 37.38
CA VAL A 86 -9.04 -24.80 36.13
C VAL A 86 -7.52 -24.91 36.29
N ASP A 87 -6.96 -24.42 37.39
CA ASP A 87 -5.52 -24.46 37.63
C ASP A 87 -4.99 -25.89 37.79
N GLN A 88 -5.74 -26.79 38.43
CA GLN A 88 -5.36 -28.21 38.54
C GLN A 88 -5.34 -28.92 37.18
N VAL A 89 -6.34 -28.65 36.33
CA VAL A 89 -6.39 -29.18 34.96
C VAL A 89 -5.23 -28.65 34.14
N VAL A 90 -4.98 -27.34 34.19
CA VAL A 90 -3.87 -26.71 33.45
C VAL A 90 -2.53 -27.31 33.87
N GLN A 91 -2.28 -27.49 35.17
CA GLN A 91 -1.05 -28.11 35.67
C GLN A 91 -0.90 -29.57 35.21
N ALA A 92 -1.99 -30.35 35.19
CA ALA A 92 -1.98 -31.72 34.71
C ALA A 92 -1.70 -31.80 33.19
N SER A 93 -2.31 -30.92 32.40
CA SER A 93 -2.06 -30.80 30.96
C SER A 93 -0.64 -30.33 30.66
N GLU A 94 -0.11 -29.39 31.43
CA GLU A 94 1.27 -28.88 31.28
C GLU A 94 2.30 -29.97 31.62
N LEU A 95 2.05 -30.78 32.66
CA LEU A 95 2.89 -31.94 32.99
C LEU A 95 2.85 -33.01 31.89
N ASN A 96 1.69 -33.25 31.29
CA ASN A 96 1.53 -34.20 30.19
C ASN A 96 2.23 -33.70 28.92
N LEU A 97 2.11 -32.40 28.60
CA LEU A 97 2.87 -31.74 27.54
C LEU A 97 4.38 -31.81 27.78
N GLN A 98 4.85 -31.55 29.01
CA GLN A 98 6.27 -31.72 29.36
C GLN A 98 6.73 -33.17 29.19
N THR A 99 5.90 -34.14 29.54
CA THR A 99 6.18 -35.57 29.36
C THR A 99 6.24 -35.95 27.87
N GLN A 100 5.33 -35.40 27.04
CA GLN A 100 5.32 -35.62 25.59
C GLN A 100 6.51 -34.93 24.90
N ILE A 101 6.87 -33.70 25.29
CA ILE A 101 8.06 -32.99 24.80
C ILE A 101 9.33 -33.76 25.17
N ALA A 102 9.41 -34.29 26.40
CA ALA A 102 10.50 -35.14 26.83
C ALA A 102 10.55 -36.48 26.06
N ALA A 103 9.40 -37.03 25.67
CA ALA A 103 9.29 -38.25 24.88
C ALA A 103 9.62 -38.05 23.39
N VAL A 104 9.41 -36.86 22.83
CA VAL A 104 9.73 -36.55 21.41
C VAL A 104 11.23 -36.52 21.19
N GLY A 105 12.06 -36.11 22.16
CA GLY A 105 13.51 -36.40 22.24
C GLY A 105 14.43 -35.98 21.07
N VAL A 106 13.90 -35.49 19.94
CA VAL A 106 14.71 -35.09 18.78
C VAL A 106 15.15 -33.63 18.98
N GLY A 107 16.25 -33.45 19.69
CA GLY A 107 16.86 -32.13 19.94
C GLY A 107 18.01 -31.84 18.99
N ASN A 108 18.04 -30.64 18.41
CA ASN A 108 19.21 -30.12 17.70
C ASN A 108 20.24 -29.61 18.73
N LYS A 109 21.20 -30.45 19.14
CA LYS A 109 22.28 -30.08 20.06
C LYS A 109 23.51 -29.58 19.30
N ALA A 110 24.28 -28.67 19.89
CA ALA A 110 25.55 -28.20 19.32
C ALA A 110 26.72 -28.43 20.28
N TYR A 111 27.86 -28.89 19.76
CA TYR A 111 29.09 -29.12 20.52
C TYR A 111 30.26 -28.36 19.89
N LYS A 112 31.19 -27.93 20.74
CA LYS A 112 32.39 -27.25 20.25
C LYS A 112 33.29 -28.18 19.44
N THR A 113 33.45 -29.44 19.85
CA THR A 113 34.33 -30.42 19.19
C THR A 113 33.62 -31.77 19.05
N TYR A 114 34.07 -32.59 18.10
CA TYR A 114 33.57 -33.95 17.90
C TYR A 114 33.84 -34.84 19.12
N ALA A 115 34.98 -34.64 19.79
CA ALA A 115 35.29 -35.38 21.01
C ALA A 115 34.26 -35.11 22.13
N LEU A 116 33.78 -33.86 22.26
CA LEU A 116 32.73 -33.52 23.23
C LEU A 116 31.38 -34.11 22.82
N MET A 117 31.07 -34.12 21.52
CA MET A 117 29.89 -34.77 20.99
C MET A 117 29.89 -36.29 21.23
N ASP A 118 31.01 -36.97 20.93
CA ASP A 118 31.14 -38.43 21.12
C ASP A 118 31.10 -38.82 22.61
N ALA A 119 31.64 -37.97 23.49
CA ALA A 119 31.52 -38.16 24.94
C ALA A 119 30.06 -38.08 25.43
N ASP A 120 29.21 -37.25 24.82
CA ASP A 120 27.80 -37.10 25.20
C ASP A 120 26.85 -38.10 24.50
N LYS A 121 27.36 -39.04 23.69
CA LYS A 121 26.52 -39.93 22.86
C LYS A 121 25.47 -40.75 23.60
N THR A 122 25.73 -41.04 24.89
CA THR A 122 24.80 -41.77 25.75
C THR A 122 23.60 -40.92 26.20
N ASN A 123 23.71 -39.59 26.11
CA ASN A 123 22.68 -38.62 26.47
C ASN A 123 22.02 -37.97 25.24
N ILE A 124 22.25 -38.52 24.04
CA ILE A 124 21.67 -38.03 22.78
C ILE A 124 20.64 -39.08 22.31
N PRO A 125 19.35 -38.74 22.24
CA PRO A 125 18.33 -39.67 21.76
C PRO A 125 18.56 -40.08 20.31
N ALA A 126 18.28 -41.34 19.97
CA ALA A 126 18.40 -41.83 18.60
C ALA A 126 17.56 -40.98 17.62
N LYS A 127 18.02 -40.88 16.36
CA LYS A 127 17.47 -40.03 15.29
C LYS A 127 17.64 -38.51 15.53
N SER A 128 18.56 -38.10 16.41
CA SER A 128 18.87 -36.69 16.63
C SER A 128 19.82 -36.12 15.57
N LYS A 129 19.66 -34.84 15.27
CA LYS A 129 20.67 -34.03 14.58
C LYS A 129 21.55 -33.33 15.61
N VAL A 130 22.86 -33.32 15.38
CA VAL A 130 23.85 -32.69 16.24
C VAL A 130 24.85 -31.91 15.41
N THR A 131 25.23 -30.70 15.81
CA THR A 131 26.19 -29.87 15.06
C THR A 131 27.51 -29.71 15.83
N VAL A 132 28.64 -29.93 15.16
CA VAL A 132 29.98 -29.62 15.71
C VAL A 132 30.46 -28.29 15.13
N THR A 133 30.79 -27.31 15.97
CA THR A 133 30.96 -25.92 15.53
C THR A 133 32.42 -25.50 15.34
N ASN A 134 33.37 -25.99 16.15
CA ASN A 134 34.74 -25.46 16.24
C ASN A 134 35.79 -26.51 16.66
N ASP A 135 35.75 -27.69 16.05
CA ASP A 135 36.80 -28.71 16.16
C ASP A 135 38.04 -28.30 15.35
N GLU A 136 39.24 -28.57 15.90
CA GLU A 136 40.51 -28.30 15.23
C GLU A 136 40.65 -29.08 13.93
N THR A 137 40.03 -30.26 13.85
CA THR A 137 39.97 -31.04 12.62
C THR A 137 38.80 -30.54 11.79
N ALA A 138 39.07 -29.85 10.68
CA ALA A 138 38.03 -29.23 9.85
C ALA A 138 36.96 -30.22 9.35
N SER A 139 37.34 -31.47 9.07
CA SER A 139 36.41 -32.54 8.65
C SER A 139 35.46 -33.00 9.76
N ASN A 140 35.66 -32.57 11.01
CA ASN A 140 34.77 -32.89 12.12
C ASN A 140 33.64 -31.87 12.29
N ASN A 141 33.82 -30.64 11.78
CA ASN A 141 32.82 -29.57 11.87
C ASN A 141 31.63 -29.82 10.94
N GLY A 142 30.44 -29.40 11.34
CA GLY A 142 29.19 -29.52 10.58
C GLY A 142 28.15 -30.39 11.25
N ASP A 143 27.10 -30.73 10.50
CA ASP A 143 25.97 -31.51 11.00
C ASP A 143 26.25 -33.03 10.98
N TRP A 144 25.84 -33.69 12.04
CA TRP A 144 25.93 -35.12 12.29
C TRP A 144 24.56 -35.67 12.64
N GLN A 145 24.26 -36.87 12.15
CA GLN A 145 23.08 -37.62 12.50
C GLN A 145 23.45 -38.74 13.48
N TRP A 146 22.76 -38.80 14.60
CA TRP A 146 22.90 -39.88 15.57
C TRP A 146 21.77 -40.90 15.38
N ASP A 147 22.10 -42.15 15.09
CA ASP A 147 21.11 -43.23 14.92
C ASP A 147 20.88 -44.08 16.17
N GLY A 148 21.61 -43.79 17.26
CA GLY A 148 21.60 -44.58 18.50
C GLY A 148 22.81 -45.51 18.65
N ALA A 149 23.63 -45.67 17.61
CA ALA A 149 24.84 -46.51 17.61
C ALA A 149 26.07 -45.76 17.07
N ALA A 150 25.90 -44.96 16.01
CA ALA A 150 26.97 -44.21 15.36
C ALA A 150 26.54 -42.79 14.96
N PHE A 151 27.52 -41.88 14.93
CA PHE A 151 27.35 -40.58 14.29
C PHE A 151 27.71 -40.69 12.80
N THR A 152 26.76 -40.37 11.93
CA THR A 152 26.97 -40.25 10.48
C THR A 152 27.02 -38.77 10.10
N LYS A 153 28.09 -38.33 9.44
CA LYS A 153 28.21 -36.94 9.02
C LYS A 153 27.25 -36.63 7.87
N SER A 154 26.54 -35.51 7.95
CA SER A 154 25.70 -35.04 6.85
C SER A 154 26.57 -34.66 5.63
N SER A 155 26.19 -35.14 4.45
CA SER A 155 26.74 -34.67 3.17
C SER A 155 26.18 -33.31 2.73
N TYR A 156 25.11 -32.84 3.39
CA TYR A 156 24.51 -31.54 3.19
C TYR A 156 25.12 -30.55 4.19
N ASP A 157 26.07 -29.74 3.71
CA ASP A 157 26.71 -28.65 4.45
C ASP A 157 26.44 -27.32 3.72
N PRO A 158 25.40 -26.57 4.14
CA PRO A 158 25.03 -25.30 3.52
C PRO A 158 26.16 -24.26 3.59
N LEU A 159 27.04 -24.32 4.60
CA LEU A 159 28.14 -23.37 4.74
C LEU A 159 29.27 -23.68 3.77
N THR A 160 29.62 -24.95 3.57
CA THR A 160 30.60 -25.35 2.54
C THR A 160 30.05 -25.10 1.15
N GLN A 161 28.77 -25.35 0.89
CA GLN A 161 28.13 -25.03 -0.39
C GLN A 161 28.05 -23.50 -0.61
N ALA A 162 27.71 -22.72 0.41
CA ALA A 162 27.73 -21.26 0.35
C ALA A 162 29.14 -20.70 0.19
N LYS A 163 30.17 -21.33 0.80
CA LYS A 163 31.57 -20.97 0.58
C LYS A 163 32.04 -21.32 -0.82
N GLN A 164 31.72 -22.51 -1.34
CA GLN A 164 32.07 -22.89 -2.70
C GLN A 164 31.36 -22.00 -3.72
N TYR A 165 30.08 -21.67 -3.49
CA TYR A 165 29.34 -20.69 -4.29
C TYR A 165 29.99 -19.29 -4.18
N SER A 166 30.30 -18.83 -2.97
CA SER A 166 30.96 -17.53 -2.74
C SER A 166 32.36 -17.46 -3.34
N GLU A 167 33.16 -18.53 -3.25
CA GLU A 167 34.52 -18.62 -3.81
C GLU A 167 34.46 -18.72 -5.33
N SER A 168 33.49 -19.45 -5.89
CA SER A 168 33.22 -19.47 -7.33
C SER A 168 32.76 -18.11 -7.85
N TYR A 169 31.85 -17.45 -7.13
CA TYR A 169 31.35 -16.10 -7.40
C TYR A 169 32.43 -15.02 -7.23
N THR A 170 33.32 -15.17 -6.25
CA THR A 170 34.44 -14.24 -6.03
C THR A 170 35.53 -14.45 -7.07
N ASN A 171 35.81 -15.69 -7.49
CA ASN A 171 36.77 -15.95 -8.57
C ASN A 171 36.25 -15.51 -9.95
N SER A 172 34.94 -15.61 -10.21
CA SER A 172 34.33 -15.05 -11.42
C SER A 172 34.34 -13.51 -11.39
N LYS A 173 33.98 -12.89 -10.25
CA LYS A 173 34.09 -11.43 -10.07
C LYS A 173 35.53 -10.92 -10.15
N THR A 174 36.50 -11.65 -9.60
CA THR A 174 37.92 -11.24 -9.63
C THR A 174 38.50 -11.35 -11.03
N LYS A 175 38.13 -12.35 -11.83
CA LYS A 175 38.53 -12.41 -13.26
C LYS A 175 37.92 -11.29 -14.09
N VAL A 176 36.64 -10.93 -13.84
CA VAL A 176 35.98 -9.80 -14.50
C VAL A 176 36.60 -8.46 -14.05
N LEU A 177 36.89 -8.28 -12.76
CA LEU A 177 37.54 -7.09 -12.21
C LEU A 177 39.02 -6.96 -12.60
N GLU A 178 39.77 -8.05 -12.75
CA GLU A 178 41.16 -8.01 -13.24
C GLU A 178 41.25 -7.70 -14.73
N SER A 179 40.26 -8.10 -15.55
CA SER A 179 40.15 -7.60 -16.93
C SER A 179 39.73 -6.13 -17.01
N VAL A 180 38.99 -5.61 -16.01
CA VAL A 180 38.55 -4.21 -15.94
C VAL A 180 39.63 -3.27 -15.37
N LYS A 181 40.53 -3.75 -14.51
CA LYS A 181 41.61 -2.92 -13.93
C LYS A 181 42.81 -2.70 -14.85
N ASN A 182 42.95 -3.46 -15.93
CA ASN A 182 44.14 -3.39 -16.78
C ASN A 182 44.07 -2.29 -17.85
N ASP A 183 42.93 -1.64 -18.04
CA ASP A 183 42.83 -0.43 -18.83
C ASP A 183 42.49 0.75 -17.90
N ASN A 184 43.39 1.73 -17.83
CA ASN A 184 43.25 2.97 -17.06
C ASN A 184 42.05 3.81 -17.55
N VAL A 185 40.82 3.40 -17.27
CA VAL A 185 39.61 4.15 -17.67
C VAL A 185 38.72 4.37 -16.46
N GLU A 186 38.66 5.62 -15.99
CA GLU A 186 37.62 6.08 -15.07
C GLU A 186 36.27 6.01 -15.80
N ASN A 187 35.34 5.16 -15.32
CA ASN A 187 34.04 4.93 -15.95
C ASN A 187 33.05 6.08 -15.67
N HIS A 188 32.25 6.47 -16.67
CA HIS A 188 31.20 7.47 -16.51
C HIS A 188 29.86 6.87 -16.06
N PHE A 189 29.42 5.72 -16.61
CA PHE A 189 28.17 5.03 -16.22
C PHE A 189 28.23 3.51 -16.48
N TYR A 190 27.63 2.70 -15.60
CA TYR A 190 27.47 1.26 -15.78
C TYR A 190 26.02 0.83 -15.55
N LEU A 191 25.59 -0.23 -16.24
CA LEU A 191 24.29 -0.87 -16.09
C LEU A 191 24.49 -2.18 -15.34
N ALA A 192 23.72 -2.37 -14.27
CA ALA A 192 23.72 -3.60 -13.51
C ALA A 192 22.32 -4.24 -13.49
N ASP A 193 22.27 -5.56 -13.41
CA ASP A 193 21.02 -6.30 -13.17
C ASP A 193 20.52 -6.15 -11.73
N SER A 194 19.40 -6.83 -11.43
CA SER A 194 18.78 -6.84 -10.10
C SER A 194 19.66 -7.41 -8.99
N GLU A 195 20.73 -8.14 -9.34
CA GLU A 195 21.70 -8.72 -8.41
C GLU A 195 22.96 -7.84 -8.28
N GLY A 196 23.07 -6.78 -9.09
CA GLY A 196 24.16 -5.83 -9.09
C GLY A 196 25.31 -6.18 -10.03
N ASP A 197 25.12 -7.13 -10.96
CA ASP A 197 26.14 -7.53 -11.92
C ASP A 197 26.10 -6.66 -13.18
N VAL A 198 27.28 -6.19 -13.62
CA VAL A 198 27.40 -5.23 -14.72
C VAL A 198 27.13 -5.91 -16.06
N ILE A 199 25.97 -5.63 -16.65
CA ILE A 199 25.52 -6.16 -17.94
C ILE A 199 25.91 -5.27 -19.12
N GLY A 200 26.31 -4.02 -18.86
CA GLY A 200 26.86 -3.12 -19.87
C GLY A 200 27.50 -1.86 -19.30
N LEU A 201 28.36 -1.20 -20.09
CA LEU A 201 29.03 0.04 -19.70
C LEU A 201 29.08 1.04 -20.85
N ILE A 202 29.11 2.34 -20.51
CA ILE A 202 29.39 3.42 -21.45
C ILE A 202 30.78 3.94 -21.11
N ASP A 203 31.71 3.84 -22.07
CA ASP A 203 33.08 4.33 -21.90
C ASP A 203 33.20 5.84 -22.13
N GLN A 204 34.42 6.37 -21.99
CA GLN A 204 34.73 7.79 -22.18
C GLN A 204 34.46 8.32 -23.59
N ASP A 205 34.39 7.44 -24.59
CA ASP A 205 34.07 7.78 -25.98
C ASP A 205 32.57 7.66 -26.26
N LEU A 206 31.77 7.45 -25.21
CA LEU A 206 30.32 7.22 -25.27
C LEU A 206 29.94 5.96 -26.05
N ILE A 207 30.86 4.99 -26.14
CA ILE A 207 30.61 3.70 -26.77
C ILE A 207 30.01 2.76 -25.74
N PHE A 208 28.92 2.12 -26.14
CA PHE A 208 28.15 1.23 -25.28
C PHE A 208 28.59 -0.22 -25.48
N ASN A 209 29.13 -0.82 -24.43
CA ASN A 209 29.68 -2.16 -24.41
C ASN A 209 28.76 -3.09 -23.61
N PHE A 210 28.45 -4.28 -24.13
CA PHE A 210 27.56 -5.28 -23.52
C PHE A 210 28.29 -6.56 -23.14
N PHE A 211 27.79 -7.21 -22.09
CA PHE A 211 28.28 -8.51 -21.63
C PHE A 211 27.14 -9.53 -21.64
N GLY A 212 27.26 -10.58 -22.47
CA GLY A 212 26.28 -11.65 -22.63
C GLY A 212 26.85 -12.83 -23.45
N SER A 213 26.23 -14.01 -23.35
CA SER A 213 26.71 -15.25 -23.99
C SER A 213 26.23 -15.37 -25.46
N ASP A 214 25.00 -14.95 -25.76
CA ASP A 214 24.35 -15.13 -27.05
C ASP A 214 23.48 -13.91 -27.46
N ILE A 215 23.41 -13.63 -28.76
CA ILE A 215 22.56 -12.59 -29.37
C ILE A 215 21.45 -13.28 -30.18
N ILE A 216 20.18 -12.87 -30.05
CA ILE A 216 19.08 -13.38 -30.89
C ILE A 216 18.66 -12.33 -31.91
N LEU A 217 18.86 -12.66 -33.20
CA LEU A 217 18.49 -11.84 -34.36
C LEU A 217 17.42 -12.57 -35.17
N ASN A 218 16.22 -11.98 -35.32
CA ASN A 218 15.09 -12.59 -36.06
C ASN A 218 14.81 -14.05 -35.66
N ASN A 219 14.67 -14.33 -34.37
CA ASN A 219 14.48 -15.68 -33.81
C ASN A 219 15.60 -16.69 -34.14
N LYS A 220 16.80 -16.22 -34.47
CA LYS A 220 18.01 -17.05 -34.59
C LYS A 220 19.03 -16.68 -33.53
N LYS A 221 19.42 -17.68 -32.75
CA LYS A 221 20.48 -17.60 -31.74
C LYS A 221 21.86 -17.54 -32.41
N ILE A 222 22.62 -16.49 -32.10
CA ILE A 222 23.99 -16.25 -32.57
C ILE A 222 24.87 -16.21 -31.34
N SER A 223 25.77 -17.19 -31.21
CA SER A 223 26.69 -17.22 -30.08
C SER A 223 27.86 -16.27 -30.29
N LEU A 224 28.15 -15.44 -29.28
CA LEU A 224 29.23 -14.43 -29.32
C LEU A 224 30.63 -15.06 -29.28
N LYS A 225 30.74 -16.37 -29.02
CA LYS A 225 32.03 -17.09 -28.96
C LYS A 225 32.81 -17.15 -30.28
N ASN A 226 32.22 -16.76 -31.42
CA ASN A 226 32.82 -16.92 -32.75
C ASN A 226 32.94 -15.62 -33.58
N ILE A 227 32.91 -14.43 -32.98
CA ILE A 227 33.17 -13.17 -33.71
C ILE A 227 34.68 -12.92 -33.82
N GLY A 228 35.39 -13.88 -34.42
CA GLY A 228 36.82 -13.79 -34.75
C GLY A 228 37.11 -13.96 -36.25
N GLU A 229 36.16 -14.48 -37.03
CA GLU A 229 36.31 -14.64 -38.48
C GLU A 229 35.02 -14.21 -39.18
N SER A 230 35.08 -13.07 -39.85
CA SER A 230 34.01 -12.58 -40.71
C SER A 230 33.75 -13.55 -41.86
N SER A 231 32.55 -14.14 -41.95
CA SER A 231 32.04 -14.69 -43.21
C SER A 231 30.98 -13.76 -43.80
N ALA A 232 31.00 -13.60 -45.12
CA ALA A 232 30.12 -12.75 -45.91
C ALA A 232 28.62 -13.13 -45.83
N GLU A 233 28.23 -14.09 -44.98
CA GLU A 233 26.85 -14.51 -44.77
C GLU A 233 26.09 -13.62 -43.77
N VAL A 234 26.78 -12.96 -42.84
CA VAL A 234 26.14 -12.03 -41.88
C VAL A 234 25.57 -10.80 -42.60
N GLN A 235 26.15 -10.38 -43.73
CA GLN A 235 25.66 -9.25 -44.51
C GLN A 235 24.48 -9.58 -45.45
N LYS A 236 24.10 -10.86 -45.59
CA LYS A 236 23.06 -11.28 -46.56
C LYS A 236 21.68 -11.55 -45.96
N THR A 237 21.51 -11.48 -44.64
CA THR A 237 20.29 -11.92 -43.95
C THR A 237 19.51 -10.75 -43.33
N ILE A 238 19.38 -9.63 -44.04
CA ILE A 238 18.37 -8.61 -43.73
C ILE A 238 17.26 -8.76 -44.77
N LYS A 239 16.33 -9.68 -44.54
CA LYS A 239 15.03 -9.67 -45.19
C LYS A 239 13.95 -9.36 -44.17
N LYS A 240 13.17 -8.35 -44.54
CA LYS A 240 12.08 -7.72 -43.83
C LYS A 240 10.95 -8.73 -43.62
N GLU A 241 10.86 -9.32 -42.44
CA GLU A 241 9.63 -9.95 -41.95
C GLU A 241 9.13 -9.20 -40.71
N ALA A 242 7.82 -9.04 -40.65
CA ALA A 242 7.12 -8.15 -39.75
C ALA A 242 7.04 -8.75 -38.34
N LEU A 243 7.92 -8.29 -37.45
CA LEU A 243 7.74 -8.32 -36.00
C LEU A 243 8.00 -6.91 -35.47
N SER A 244 7.27 -6.49 -34.44
CA SER A 244 7.35 -5.14 -33.85
C SER A 244 8.68 -4.83 -33.14
N SER A 245 9.55 -5.83 -33.02
CA SER A 245 10.86 -5.80 -32.36
C SER A 245 11.90 -6.43 -33.28
N ILE A 246 13.07 -5.79 -33.44
CA ILE A 246 14.13 -6.23 -34.37
C ILE A 246 15.18 -7.10 -33.65
N PHE A 247 15.36 -6.90 -32.34
CA PHE A 247 16.48 -7.47 -31.58
C PHE A 247 16.11 -7.74 -30.12
N HIS A 248 16.54 -8.86 -29.56
CA HIS A 248 16.43 -9.13 -28.12
C HIS A 248 17.76 -9.64 -27.56
N VAL A 249 18.08 -9.21 -26.35
CA VAL A 249 19.12 -9.81 -25.49
C VAL A 249 18.39 -10.58 -24.40
N VAL A 250 18.78 -11.84 -24.21
CA VAL A 250 18.21 -12.72 -23.20
C VAL A 250 19.29 -13.26 -22.28
N ASP A 251 18.91 -13.66 -21.07
CA ASP A 251 19.80 -14.43 -20.19
C ASP A 251 19.85 -15.92 -20.57
N ASP A 252 20.63 -16.70 -19.82
CA ASP A 252 20.77 -18.14 -20.02
C ASP A 252 19.46 -18.92 -19.74
N GLU A 253 18.44 -18.28 -19.12
CA GLU A 253 17.10 -18.82 -18.83
C GLU A 253 16.03 -18.34 -19.83
N GLU A 254 16.43 -17.66 -20.91
CA GLU A 254 15.57 -17.07 -21.95
C GLU A 254 14.71 -15.85 -21.52
N ASN A 255 14.99 -15.23 -20.37
CA ASN A 255 14.32 -13.98 -19.98
C ASN A 255 14.82 -12.81 -20.82
N ILE A 256 13.91 -11.94 -21.29
CA ILE A 256 14.28 -10.75 -22.08
C ILE A 256 14.89 -9.70 -21.15
N LEU A 257 16.18 -9.42 -21.35
CA LEU A 257 16.94 -8.38 -20.66
C LEU A 257 16.83 -7.03 -21.38
N LEU A 258 16.80 -7.06 -22.72
CA LEU A 258 16.78 -5.86 -23.56
C LEU A 258 16.08 -6.13 -24.90
N THR A 259 15.43 -5.12 -25.44
CA THR A 259 14.84 -5.14 -26.79
C THR A 259 15.29 -3.94 -27.60
N ILE A 260 15.61 -4.11 -28.89
CA ILE A 260 15.71 -2.99 -29.84
C ILE A 260 14.52 -3.04 -30.78
N ASP A 261 13.74 -1.97 -30.80
CA ASP A 261 12.57 -1.86 -31.65
C ASP A 261 12.90 -1.48 -33.10
N GLN A 262 11.87 -1.44 -33.93
CA GLN A 262 11.97 -1.07 -35.35
C GLN A 262 12.48 0.35 -35.62
N ASN A 263 12.51 1.21 -34.60
CA ASN A 263 13.01 2.58 -34.66
C ASN A 263 14.41 2.71 -34.02
N ALA A 264 15.12 1.59 -33.86
CA ALA A 264 16.43 1.50 -33.22
C ALA A 264 16.44 2.00 -31.76
N GLN A 265 15.29 2.00 -31.07
CA GLN A 265 15.21 2.36 -29.67
C GLN A 265 15.51 1.14 -28.80
N ILE A 266 16.38 1.33 -27.80
CA ILE A 266 16.79 0.29 -26.85
C ILE A 266 15.86 0.35 -25.65
N HIS A 267 15.19 -0.74 -25.31
CA HIS A 267 14.28 -0.88 -24.19
C HIS A 267 14.86 -1.88 -23.19
N ILE A 268 14.85 -1.55 -21.90
CA ILE A 268 15.30 -2.41 -20.81
C ILE A 268 14.09 -2.61 -19.89
N SER A 269 13.92 -3.82 -19.37
CA SER A 269 12.72 -4.26 -18.64
C SER A 269 12.33 -3.37 -17.45
N ASP A 270 13.30 -2.67 -16.84
CA ASP A 270 13.10 -1.79 -15.69
C ASP A 270 12.96 -0.29 -16.03
N LEU A 271 13.00 0.08 -17.32
CA LEU A 271 12.85 1.47 -17.76
C LEU A 271 11.44 1.73 -18.32
N ASP A 272 10.86 2.86 -17.93
CA ASP A 272 9.55 3.32 -18.44
C ASP A 272 9.63 3.81 -19.90
N TYR A 273 10.83 4.15 -20.38
CA TYR A 273 11.13 4.64 -21.73
C TYR A 273 12.35 3.93 -22.33
N SER A 274 12.58 4.11 -23.64
CA SER A 274 13.83 3.64 -24.26
C SER A 274 15.04 4.36 -23.65
N VAL A 275 16.20 3.71 -23.62
CA VAL A 275 17.47 4.29 -23.15
C VAL A 275 17.75 5.63 -23.83
N GLN A 276 17.50 5.73 -25.14
CA GLN A 276 17.71 6.98 -25.87
C GLN A 276 16.73 8.08 -25.46
N GLU A 277 15.48 7.73 -25.15
CA GLU A 277 14.52 8.69 -24.65
C GLU A 277 14.84 9.09 -23.21
N GLU A 278 15.24 8.14 -22.34
CA GLU A 278 15.76 8.43 -21.00
C GLU A 278 16.97 9.37 -21.04
N LEU A 279 17.94 9.12 -21.93
CA LEU A 279 19.11 9.99 -22.10
C LEU A 279 18.72 11.39 -22.57
N LYS A 280 17.74 11.50 -23.49
CA LYS A 280 17.20 12.81 -23.90
C LYS A 280 16.49 13.50 -22.73
N ARG A 281 15.71 12.77 -21.92
CA ARG A 281 15.03 13.31 -20.74
C ARG A 281 16.03 13.83 -19.71
N ILE A 282 17.07 13.05 -19.42
CA ILE A 282 18.18 13.44 -18.54
C ILE A 282 18.87 14.69 -19.08
N SER A 283 19.17 14.76 -20.38
CA SER A 283 19.82 15.93 -21.01
C SER A 283 18.96 17.20 -21.02
N LYS A 284 17.63 17.05 -20.91
CA LYS A 284 16.66 18.16 -20.86
C LYS A 284 16.34 18.62 -19.44
N ARG A 285 16.75 17.89 -18.40
CA ARG A 285 16.61 18.37 -17.02
C ARG A 285 17.49 19.60 -16.89
N GLN A 286 16.87 20.78 -16.77
CA GLN A 286 17.59 22.02 -16.42
C GLN A 286 18.46 21.76 -15.19
N LYS A 287 19.75 22.10 -15.30
CA LYS A 287 20.70 22.03 -14.19
C LYS A 287 20.14 22.85 -13.03
N PHE A 288 20.32 22.40 -11.79
CA PHE A 288 19.84 23.13 -10.61
C PHE A 288 20.51 24.50 -10.51
N SER A 289 21.78 24.60 -10.92
CA SER A 289 22.50 25.86 -11.15
C SER A 289 21.79 26.83 -12.12
N GLU A 290 21.09 26.35 -13.14
CA GLU A 290 20.30 27.19 -14.05
C GLU A 290 18.92 27.55 -13.46
N ARG A 291 18.32 26.67 -12.64
CA ARG A 291 17.11 27.01 -11.86
C ARG A 291 17.40 28.02 -10.74
N LEU A 292 18.58 27.94 -10.13
CA LEU A 292 19.12 28.91 -9.18
C LEU A 292 19.35 30.29 -9.84
N ALA A 293 19.76 30.31 -11.12
CA ALA A 293 20.02 31.54 -11.88
C ALA A 293 18.77 32.16 -12.54
N ILE A 294 17.72 31.38 -12.77
CA ILE A 294 16.44 31.88 -13.33
C ILE A 294 15.56 32.56 -12.26
N ASN A 295 15.82 32.30 -10.98
CA ASN A 295 15.18 33.02 -9.89
C ASN A 295 16.07 34.17 -9.40
N ASP A 296 15.93 35.35 -10.02
CA ASP A 296 16.42 36.63 -9.50
C ASP A 296 15.89 36.98 -8.07
N TRP A 297 15.12 36.08 -7.44
CA TRP A 297 14.55 36.18 -6.09
C TRP A 297 15.43 35.60 -4.96
N PHE A 298 16.71 35.30 -5.17
CA PHE A 298 17.61 34.86 -4.08
C PHE A 298 17.75 35.88 -2.92
N TYR A 299 17.22 37.09 -3.11
CA TYR A 299 17.09 38.14 -2.08
C TYR A 299 15.92 37.96 -1.11
N GLU A 300 14.95 37.06 -1.37
CA GLU A 300 13.75 36.88 -0.51
C GLU A 300 13.83 35.70 0.47
N ILE A 301 14.82 34.80 0.34
CA ILE A 301 14.99 33.69 1.28
C ILE A 301 15.54 34.21 2.62
N SER A 302 14.87 33.85 3.71
CA SER A 302 15.25 34.23 5.08
C SER A 302 16.69 33.77 5.40
N ILE A 303 17.38 34.54 6.26
CA ILE A 303 18.73 34.17 6.73
C ILE A 303 18.70 32.78 7.40
N GLU A 304 17.61 32.50 8.13
CA GLU A 304 17.38 31.22 8.81
C GLU A 304 17.32 30.06 7.82
N ALA A 305 16.56 30.18 6.73
CA ALA A 305 16.51 29.15 5.68
C ALA A 305 17.88 28.94 5.01
N LYS A 306 18.65 30.01 4.76
CA LYS A 306 20.00 29.92 4.18
C LYS A 306 20.97 29.17 5.07
N GLU A 307 21.02 29.50 6.36
CA GLU A 307 21.90 28.83 7.32
C GLU A 307 21.48 27.37 7.54
N LYS A 308 20.19 27.10 7.54
CA LYS A 308 19.67 25.74 7.65
C LYS A 308 20.02 24.89 6.43
N LEU A 309 19.88 25.44 5.23
CA LEU A 309 20.31 24.76 4.01
C LEU A 309 21.81 24.41 4.07
N LYS A 310 22.66 25.37 4.43
CA LYS A 310 24.11 25.12 4.60
C LYS A 310 24.38 24.01 5.61
N SER A 311 23.71 24.03 6.76
CA SER A 311 23.86 23.00 7.78
C SER A 311 23.46 21.62 7.28
N LEU A 312 22.34 21.50 6.56
CA LEU A 312 21.89 20.24 5.99
C LEU A 312 22.88 19.75 4.92
N LEU A 313 23.31 20.61 4.01
CA LEU A 313 24.30 20.28 2.99
C LEU A 313 25.61 19.77 3.62
N ALA A 314 26.09 20.39 4.69
CA ALA A 314 27.28 19.93 5.40
C ALA A 314 27.13 18.51 5.99
N ILE A 315 25.97 18.21 6.59
CA ILE A 315 25.66 16.87 7.13
C ILE A 315 25.63 15.82 6.01
N TYR A 316 24.90 16.13 4.93
CA TYR A 316 24.64 15.18 3.85
C TYR A 316 25.69 15.18 2.74
N GLN A 317 26.79 15.92 2.88
CA GLN A 317 28.00 15.74 2.06
C GLN A 317 28.81 14.50 2.46
N ASN A 318 28.54 13.90 3.63
CA ASN A 318 29.22 12.69 4.10
C ASN A 318 29.10 11.52 3.08
N PRO A 319 30.21 10.95 2.57
CA PRO A 319 30.20 9.89 1.57
C PRO A 319 29.73 8.53 2.12
N ASN A 320 29.72 8.37 3.44
CA ASN A 320 29.24 7.14 4.10
C ASN A 320 27.71 7.07 4.14
N LEU A 321 27.02 8.20 3.98
CA LEU A 321 25.56 8.21 3.84
C LEU A 321 25.19 7.88 2.40
N LYS A 322 24.37 6.85 2.21
CA LYS A 322 23.87 6.45 0.89
C LYS A 322 22.52 7.12 0.62
N PRO A 323 22.32 7.71 -0.58
CA PRO A 323 21.02 8.21 -0.97
C PRO A 323 20.03 7.05 -1.11
N VAL A 324 18.80 7.27 -0.68
CA VAL A 324 17.68 6.34 -0.84
C VAL A 324 16.66 7.03 -1.71
N PHE A 325 16.22 6.33 -2.76
CA PHE A 325 15.09 6.71 -3.59
C PHE A 325 14.55 5.45 -4.26
N THR A 326 13.49 4.88 -3.71
CA THR A 326 12.88 3.65 -4.22
C THR A 326 11.41 3.90 -4.50
N LYS A 327 10.91 3.29 -5.58
CA LYS A 327 9.51 3.34 -5.99
C LYS A 327 8.92 1.96 -6.01
N LYS A 328 7.67 1.83 -5.59
CA LYS A 328 6.93 0.57 -5.68
C LYS A 328 5.46 0.82 -5.96
N ARG A 329 4.96 0.22 -7.03
CA ARG A 329 3.53 0.24 -7.34
C ARG A 329 2.77 -0.65 -6.35
N ILE A 330 1.64 -0.17 -5.85
CA ILE A 330 0.83 -0.88 -4.84
C ILE A 330 0.06 -2.06 -5.45
N GLU A 331 -0.54 -1.85 -6.61
CA GLU A 331 -1.25 -2.88 -7.38
C GLU A 331 -1.13 -2.54 -8.86
N ASN A 332 -1.12 -3.58 -9.70
CA ASN A 332 -1.21 -3.36 -11.13
C ASN A 332 -2.64 -2.96 -11.53
N TYR A 333 -2.72 -2.15 -12.57
CA TYR A 333 -3.98 -1.83 -13.20
C TYR A 333 -4.72 -3.10 -13.63
N GLY A 334 -6.03 -3.17 -13.37
CA GLY A 334 -6.89 -4.23 -13.89
C GLY A 334 -6.70 -5.61 -13.24
N GLU A 335 -5.73 -5.78 -12.33
CA GLU A 335 -5.42 -7.03 -11.61
C GLU A 335 -6.64 -7.63 -10.88
N ASN A 336 -7.70 -6.82 -10.67
CA ASN A 336 -8.93 -7.20 -9.98
C ASN A 336 -10.23 -6.81 -10.75
N GLY A 337 -10.16 -6.59 -12.06
CA GLY A 337 -11.35 -6.40 -12.92
C GLY A 337 -11.98 -5.01 -12.97
N MET A 338 -11.59 -4.05 -12.10
CA MET A 338 -11.92 -2.63 -12.21
C MET A 338 -10.73 -1.71 -11.87
N GLY A 339 -10.57 -0.63 -12.65
CA GLY A 339 -9.28 -0.06 -13.05
C GLY A 339 -8.69 1.11 -12.26
N THR A 340 -9.27 1.54 -11.13
CA THR A 340 -8.87 2.82 -10.50
C THR A 340 -8.58 2.68 -9.00
N ARG A 341 -7.40 3.13 -8.58
CA ARG A 341 -6.96 3.30 -7.18
C ARG A 341 -6.66 4.76 -6.92
N ARG A 342 -7.27 5.32 -5.86
CA ARG A 342 -7.18 6.75 -5.56
C ARG A 342 -7.17 7.03 -4.07
N ILE A 343 -6.91 8.28 -3.72
CA ILE A 343 -7.07 8.80 -2.35
C ILE A 343 -6.22 8.00 -1.33
N PRO A 344 -4.88 7.85 -1.55
CA PRO A 344 -4.04 7.17 -0.57
C PRO A 344 -3.95 7.97 0.73
N VAL A 345 -3.91 7.28 1.87
CA VAL A 345 -3.50 7.81 3.16
C VAL A 345 -2.59 6.82 3.87
N LEU A 346 -1.44 7.29 4.38
CA LEU A 346 -0.45 6.48 5.08
C LEU A 346 -0.45 6.74 6.59
N CYS A 347 -0.14 5.71 7.38
CA CYS A 347 0.25 5.86 8.77
C CYS A 347 1.32 4.84 9.15
N LYS A 348 2.38 5.29 9.82
CA LYS A 348 3.42 4.41 10.35
C LYS A 348 2.85 3.57 11.49
N VAL A 349 2.87 2.25 11.36
CA VAL A 349 2.39 1.34 12.40
C VAL A 349 3.49 1.09 13.43
N SER A 350 4.64 0.63 12.95
CA SER A 350 5.84 0.34 13.74
C SER A 350 7.10 0.68 12.92
N GLU A 351 8.28 0.51 13.52
CA GLU A 351 9.50 0.52 12.71
C GLU A 351 9.41 -0.57 11.62
N GLY A 352 9.74 -0.18 10.39
CA GLY A 352 9.71 -1.06 9.22
C GLY A 352 8.33 -1.40 8.68
N ARG A 353 7.24 -0.83 9.21
CA ARG A 353 5.88 -1.11 8.72
C ARG A 353 4.95 0.10 8.70
N VAL A 354 4.26 0.25 7.59
CA VAL A 354 3.24 1.27 7.33
C VAL A 354 1.94 0.58 6.95
N ILE A 355 0.81 1.18 7.29
CA ILE A 355 -0.50 0.82 6.74
C ILE A 355 -0.96 1.94 5.81
N MET A 356 -1.50 1.56 4.66
CA MET A 356 -2.12 2.47 3.71
C MET A 356 -3.59 2.13 3.54
N PHE A 357 -4.43 3.15 3.59
CA PHE A 357 -5.81 3.07 3.13
C PHE A 357 -5.95 3.79 1.79
N PHE A 358 -6.80 3.25 0.91
CA PHE A 358 -7.06 3.83 -0.39
C PHE A 358 -8.39 3.36 -0.95
N ASN A 359 -8.90 4.09 -1.92
CA ASN A 359 -10.14 3.75 -2.60
C ASN A 359 -9.90 2.88 -3.82
N ARG A 360 -10.77 1.88 -4.02
CA ARG A 360 -10.92 1.18 -5.30
C ARG A 360 -12.26 1.53 -5.93
N ALA A 361 -12.25 1.77 -7.23
CA ALA A 361 -13.44 1.93 -8.03
C ALA A 361 -14.19 0.60 -8.21
N ARG A 362 -15.52 0.69 -8.25
CA ARG A 362 -16.49 -0.38 -8.55
C ARG A 362 -17.43 0.02 -9.68
N TYR A 363 -18.29 -0.90 -10.08
CA TYR A 363 -19.25 -0.68 -11.16
C TYR A 363 -20.03 0.62 -10.95
N GLY A 364 -20.09 1.45 -11.98
CA GLY A 364 -20.73 2.77 -11.92
C GLY A 364 -19.86 3.87 -11.31
N TYR A 365 -18.58 3.63 -11.01
CA TYR A 365 -17.66 4.67 -10.55
C TYR A 365 -17.55 5.81 -11.57
N ASP A 366 -17.76 7.03 -11.08
CA ASP A 366 -17.73 8.27 -11.86
C ASP A 366 -16.69 9.28 -11.32
N GLY A 367 -15.93 8.89 -10.30
CA GLY A 367 -14.97 9.76 -9.61
C GLY A 367 -15.40 10.14 -8.19
N ASP A 368 -16.63 10.63 -8.06
CA ASP A 368 -17.08 11.39 -6.89
C ASP A 368 -18.42 10.90 -6.31
N GLY A 369 -19.33 10.50 -7.20
CA GLY A 369 -20.76 10.32 -6.94
C GLY A 369 -21.24 8.88 -6.82
N ALA A 370 -20.43 7.90 -7.22
CA ALA A 370 -20.81 6.50 -7.11
C ALA A 370 -19.63 5.54 -7.05
N GLY A 371 -19.88 4.34 -6.53
CA GLY A 371 -19.10 3.13 -6.84
C GLY A 371 -17.67 3.13 -6.29
N ALA A 372 -17.47 3.43 -5.02
CA ALA A 372 -16.14 3.35 -4.38
C ALA A 372 -16.18 2.48 -3.13
N ASP A 373 -15.15 1.67 -2.95
CA ASP A 373 -14.87 0.90 -1.74
C ASP A 373 -13.57 1.34 -1.09
N LEU A 374 -13.45 1.07 0.20
CA LEU A 374 -12.26 1.36 0.97
C LEU A 374 -11.46 0.07 1.18
N TYR A 375 -10.19 0.13 0.83
CA TYR A 375 -9.22 -0.96 0.96
C TYR A 375 -8.09 -0.55 1.90
N LYS A 376 -7.43 -1.54 2.50
CA LYS A 376 -6.21 -1.37 3.29
C LYS A 376 -5.09 -2.27 2.75
N VAL A 377 -3.84 -1.88 2.95
CA VAL A 377 -2.66 -2.70 2.65
C VAL A 377 -1.52 -2.38 3.61
N PHE A 378 -0.74 -3.39 3.98
CA PHE A 378 0.50 -3.20 4.71
C PHE A 378 1.68 -3.04 3.75
N ILE A 379 2.57 -2.11 4.09
CA ILE A 379 3.79 -1.83 3.34
C ILE A 379 4.95 -1.94 4.32
N ASP A 380 5.82 -2.91 4.07
CA ASP A 380 7.04 -3.10 4.84
C ASP A 380 8.21 -2.38 4.17
N TYR A 381 9.10 -1.83 5.00
CA TYR A 381 10.29 -1.12 4.54
C TYR A 381 11.52 -1.44 5.40
N ASP A 382 12.71 -1.33 4.81
CA ASP A 382 13.97 -1.47 5.54
C ASP A 382 14.75 -0.14 5.64
N ALA A 383 15.87 -0.16 6.36
CA ALA A 383 16.73 1.01 6.53
C ALA A 383 17.41 1.49 5.23
N LYS A 384 17.42 0.65 4.18
CA LYS A 384 17.89 1.02 2.83
C LYS A 384 16.76 1.59 1.97
N GLY A 385 15.53 1.64 2.50
CA GLY A 385 14.35 2.11 1.80
C GLY A 385 13.74 1.10 0.83
N ASN A 386 14.16 -0.17 0.86
CA ASN A 386 13.51 -1.20 0.06
C ASN A 386 12.07 -1.37 0.52
N ILE A 387 11.15 -1.61 -0.42
CA ILE A 387 9.70 -1.67 -0.17
C ILE A 387 9.18 -3.07 -0.50
N SER A 388 8.43 -3.67 0.42
CA SER A 388 7.60 -4.84 0.17
C SER A 388 6.13 -4.49 0.41
N VAL A 389 5.25 -4.87 -0.52
CA VAL A 389 3.82 -4.54 -0.45
C VAL A 389 3.05 -5.84 -0.21
N GLY A 390 2.24 -5.85 0.85
CA GLY A 390 1.34 -6.97 1.14
C GLY A 390 0.14 -7.03 0.21
N ASN A 391 -0.74 -8.00 0.43
CA ASN A 391 -1.99 -8.07 -0.31
C ASN A 391 -2.95 -6.98 0.17
N ALA A 392 -3.56 -6.27 -0.77
CA ALA A 392 -4.57 -5.27 -0.45
C ALA A 392 -5.92 -5.94 -0.16
N GLU A 393 -6.49 -5.61 1.00
CA GLU A 393 -7.69 -6.21 1.58
C GLU A 393 -8.87 -5.24 1.53
N LEU A 394 -10.06 -5.74 1.17
CA LEU A 394 -11.28 -4.95 1.28
C LEU A 394 -11.53 -4.64 2.75
N PHE A 395 -11.54 -3.36 3.11
CA PHE A 395 -11.83 -2.92 4.47
C PHE A 395 -13.34 -2.72 4.67
N LYS A 396 -13.98 -1.98 3.77
CA LYS A 396 -15.42 -1.70 3.86
C LYS A 396 -16.04 -1.45 2.49
N SER A 397 -17.19 -2.08 2.28
CA SER A 397 -18.09 -1.85 1.14
C SER A 397 -19.52 -1.67 1.64
N VAL A 398 -20.30 -0.89 0.91
CA VAL A 398 -21.76 -0.76 1.09
C VAL A 398 -22.53 -1.22 -0.16
N SER A 399 -21.87 -1.95 -1.05
CA SER A 399 -22.44 -2.47 -2.31
C SER A 399 -23.66 -3.36 -2.12
N SER A 400 -23.74 -4.09 -1.01
CA SER A 400 -24.89 -4.92 -0.64
C SER A 400 -26.12 -4.11 -0.25
N ILE A 401 -25.94 -2.85 0.17
CA ILE A 401 -27.03 -1.92 0.50
C ILE A 401 -27.41 -1.13 -0.75
N ASN A 402 -26.42 -0.56 -1.44
CA ASN A 402 -26.59 0.12 -2.71
C ASN A 402 -25.39 -0.19 -3.61
N PRO A 403 -25.59 -0.78 -4.79
CA PRO A 403 -24.51 -1.07 -5.74
C PRO A 403 -23.67 0.16 -6.11
N LEU A 404 -24.25 1.36 -6.11
CA LEU A 404 -23.56 2.63 -6.38
C LEU A 404 -23.06 3.32 -5.10
N GLY A 405 -23.23 2.72 -3.92
CA GLY A 405 -22.81 3.30 -2.65
C GLY A 405 -21.29 3.54 -2.58
N ILE A 406 -20.91 4.42 -1.67
CA ILE A 406 -19.56 4.99 -1.56
C ILE A 406 -19.03 4.77 -0.16
N VAL A 407 -17.78 4.31 -0.05
CA VAL A 407 -16.97 4.40 1.16
C VAL A 407 -15.65 5.08 0.77
N LYS A 408 -15.36 6.30 1.25
CA LYS A 408 -14.19 7.08 0.77
C LYS A 408 -13.64 8.10 1.77
N HIS A 409 -12.68 8.90 1.31
CA HIS A 409 -12.00 9.97 2.07
C HIS A 409 -11.46 9.46 3.42
N PRO A 410 -10.60 8.42 3.42
CA PRO A 410 -9.99 7.95 4.65
C PRO A 410 -9.06 9.02 5.23
N HIS A 411 -9.31 9.39 6.47
CA HIS A 411 -8.45 10.20 7.32
C HIS A 411 -7.89 9.29 8.41
N LEU A 412 -6.57 9.16 8.46
CA LEU A 412 -5.89 8.20 9.31
C LEU A 412 -4.91 8.91 10.24
N GLY A 413 -4.75 8.38 11.45
CA GLY A 413 -3.83 8.92 12.43
C GLY A 413 -3.61 8.00 13.62
N LYS A 414 -2.93 8.53 14.62
CA LYS A 414 -2.78 7.90 15.94
C LYS A 414 -3.49 8.74 16.98
N THR A 415 -4.08 8.07 17.96
CA THR A 415 -4.56 8.68 19.20
C THR A 415 -3.39 8.95 20.15
N SER A 416 -3.59 9.77 21.19
CA SER A 416 -2.55 10.02 22.20
C SER A 416 -2.19 8.78 23.03
N ASP A 417 -3.10 7.80 23.11
CA ASP A 417 -2.89 6.50 23.75
C ASP A 417 -2.25 5.44 22.81
N GLY A 418 -1.88 5.81 21.58
CA GLY A 418 -1.11 4.98 20.66
C GLY A 418 -1.92 4.04 19.76
N ARG A 419 -3.25 4.03 19.87
CA ARG A 419 -4.13 3.32 18.92
C ARG A 419 -4.10 4.01 17.55
N LEU A 420 -4.37 3.24 16.50
CA LEU A 420 -4.73 3.84 15.21
C LEU A 420 -6.19 4.28 15.26
N ILE A 421 -6.48 5.42 14.64
CA ILE A 421 -7.84 5.93 14.42
C ILE A 421 -8.03 6.19 12.93
N LEU A 422 -9.14 5.70 12.39
CA LEU A 422 -9.55 5.93 11.01
C LEU A 422 -10.94 6.56 11.02
N MET A 423 -11.09 7.67 10.31
CA MET A 423 -12.37 8.31 10.02
C MET A 423 -12.58 8.35 8.50
N PHE A 424 -13.79 8.07 8.02
CA PHE A 424 -14.09 8.00 6.59
C PHE A 424 -15.56 8.28 6.30
N ASP A 425 -15.85 8.64 5.06
CA ASP A 425 -17.20 8.94 4.58
C ASP A 425 -17.90 7.68 4.05
N ILE A 426 -19.17 7.50 4.43
CA ILE A 426 -20.09 6.54 3.81
C ILE A 426 -21.27 7.30 3.19
N SER A 427 -21.66 6.93 1.97
CA SER A 427 -22.94 7.32 1.36
C SER A 427 -23.62 6.09 0.74
N THR A 428 -24.82 5.75 1.20
CA THR A 428 -25.64 4.65 0.65
C THR A 428 -26.82 5.15 -0.19
N ALA A 429 -27.06 6.46 -0.22
CA ALA A 429 -28.17 7.06 -0.96
C ALA A 429 -27.88 7.19 -2.46
N SER A 430 -28.94 7.31 -3.28
CA SER A 430 -28.83 7.58 -4.72
C SER A 430 -28.33 9.00 -5.03
N VAL A 431 -28.47 9.91 -4.07
CA VAL A 431 -27.84 11.23 -4.07
C VAL A 431 -26.77 11.20 -2.99
N VAL A 432 -25.58 11.72 -3.30
CA VAL A 432 -24.45 11.72 -2.36
C VAL A 432 -24.82 12.44 -1.07
N ALA A 433 -24.80 11.69 0.04
CA ALA A 433 -25.01 12.21 1.38
C ALA A 433 -24.01 11.51 2.31
N TYR A 434 -22.87 12.17 2.58
CA TYR A 434 -21.83 11.59 3.40
C TYR A 434 -22.20 11.64 4.88
N SER A 435 -21.98 10.51 5.54
CA SER A 435 -21.97 10.36 6.99
C SER A 435 -20.59 9.88 7.41
N GLN A 436 -20.02 10.49 8.45
CA GLN A 436 -18.69 10.16 8.92
C GLN A 436 -18.74 8.99 9.89
N TYR A 437 -17.95 7.97 9.59
CA TYR A 437 -17.77 6.82 10.47
C TYR A 437 -16.34 6.81 10.99
N GLN A 438 -16.16 6.37 12.24
CA GLN A 438 -14.85 6.17 12.83
C GLN A 438 -14.68 4.74 13.34
N CYS A 439 -13.43 4.28 13.39
CA CYS A 439 -13.04 3.03 14.04
C CYS A 439 -11.60 3.10 14.54
N PHE A 440 -11.24 2.17 15.42
CA PHE A 440 -9.95 2.12 16.07
C PHE A 440 -9.27 0.78 15.88
N SER A 441 -7.94 0.77 15.90
CA SER A 441 -7.15 -0.46 16.00
C SER A 441 -6.12 -0.32 17.12
N SER A 442 -6.03 -1.37 17.95
CA SER A 442 -5.07 -1.45 19.07
C SER A 442 -3.92 -2.42 18.80
N ASP A 443 -3.90 -3.07 17.64
CA ASP A 443 -2.95 -4.12 17.27
C ASP A 443 -2.19 -3.79 15.97
N GLY A 444 -2.02 -2.49 15.69
CA GLY A 444 -1.26 -2.02 14.53
C GLY A 444 -2.00 -2.16 13.20
N GLY A 445 -3.33 -2.14 13.21
CA GLY A 445 -4.16 -2.15 12.00
C GLY A 445 -4.57 -3.55 11.53
N ILE A 446 -4.25 -4.60 12.30
CA ILE A 446 -4.62 -5.98 11.99
C ILE A 446 -6.14 -6.12 12.15
N THR A 447 -6.66 -5.85 13.35
CA THR A 447 -8.09 -5.81 13.64
C THR A 447 -8.55 -4.38 13.92
N TRP A 448 -9.84 -4.13 13.66
CA TRP A 448 -10.47 -2.83 13.84
C TRP A 448 -11.80 -3.01 14.56
N THR A 449 -12.17 -2.06 15.41
CA THR A 449 -13.53 -2.00 15.97
C THR A 449 -14.56 -1.79 14.86
N GLU A 450 -15.80 -2.20 15.10
CA GLU A 450 -16.88 -1.89 14.17
C GLU A 450 -17.00 -0.37 13.96
N PRO A 451 -17.15 0.12 12.71
CA PRO A 451 -17.28 1.54 12.46
C PRO A 451 -18.54 2.14 13.09
N THR A 452 -18.37 3.22 13.85
CA THR A 452 -19.47 3.95 14.49
C THR A 452 -19.71 5.29 13.80
N LEU A 453 -20.96 5.64 13.57
CA LEU A 453 -21.35 6.98 13.11
C LEU A 453 -20.90 8.03 14.12
N VAL A 454 -20.34 9.15 13.65
CA VAL A 454 -19.93 10.28 14.47
C VAL A 454 -20.84 11.47 14.20
N ASP A 455 -21.38 12.06 15.27
CA ASP A 455 -22.12 13.32 15.21
C ASP A 455 -21.26 14.44 15.80
N PHE A 456 -21.04 15.49 15.01
CA PHE A 456 -20.25 16.66 15.40
C PHE A 456 -21.12 17.83 15.87
N GLY A 457 -22.45 17.70 15.87
CA GLY A 457 -23.37 18.77 16.29
C GLY A 457 -23.40 19.98 15.35
N LEU A 458 -22.89 19.86 14.13
CA LEU A 458 -22.76 20.97 13.16
C LEU A 458 -24.07 21.36 12.45
N GLY A 459 -25.14 20.58 12.63
CA GLY A 459 -26.47 20.86 12.04
C GLY A 459 -26.51 20.82 10.51
N ARG A 460 -25.43 20.38 9.85
CA ARG A 460 -25.27 20.33 8.40
C ARG A 460 -24.29 19.22 8.00
N SER A 461 -24.51 18.61 6.84
CA SER A 461 -23.63 17.56 6.32
C SER A 461 -22.25 18.12 5.95
N ILE A 462 -21.21 17.45 6.43
CA ILE A 462 -19.82 17.76 6.11
C ILE A 462 -19.23 16.70 5.16
N THR A 463 -18.07 17.01 4.60
CA THR A 463 -17.28 16.07 3.80
C THR A 463 -15.84 16.07 4.29
N LEU A 464 -15.25 14.88 4.34
CA LEU A 464 -13.83 14.73 4.63
C LEU A 464 -12.99 15.02 3.37
N GLY A 465 -11.77 15.50 3.58
CA GLY A 465 -10.82 15.75 2.52
C GLY A 465 -10.26 14.46 1.92
N THR A 466 -9.71 14.57 0.71
CA THR A 466 -8.89 13.48 0.18
C THR A 466 -7.54 13.42 0.92
N GLY A 467 -7.02 12.23 1.22
CA GLY A 467 -5.64 12.08 1.73
C GLY A 467 -5.40 12.77 3.07
N GLY A 468 -6.48 13.00 3.83
CA GLY A 468 -6.44 13.73 5.09
C GLY A 468 -5.78 12.94 6.22
N LYS A 469 -5.41 13.64 7.29
CA LYS A 469 -4.76 13.08 8.47
C LYS A 469 -5.51 13.50 9.73
N ILE A 470 -5.57 12.57 10.68
CA ILE A 470 -5.93 12.90 12.07
C ILE A 470 -4.61 13.13 12.80
N ILE A 471 -4.32 14.37 13.18
CA ILE A 471 -3.07 14.69 13.88
C ILE A 471 -3.31 14.71 15.39
N THR A 472 -2.34 14.21 16.16
CA THR A 472 -2.30 14.42 17.61
C THR A 472 -1.45 15.67 17.88
N LEU A 473 -2.06 16.69 18.47
CA LEU A 473 -1.37 17.91 18.88
C LEU A 473 -0.50 17.65 20.12
N PRO A 474 0.50 18.50 20.40
CA PRO A 474 1.33 18.37 21.61
C PRO A 474 0.54 18.33 22.93
N SER A 475 -0.67 18.89 22.95
CA SER A 475 -1.59 18.82 24.09
C SER A 475 -2.24 17.44 24.32
N GLY A 476 -2.10 16.51 23.37
CA GLY A 476 -2.82 15.24 23.34
C GLY A 476 -4.18 15.31 22.62
N ARG A 477 -4.66 16.52 22.28
CA ARG A 477 -5.87 16.73 21.48
C ARG A 477 -5.71 16.13 20.09
N LEU A 478 -6.69 15.36 19.64
CA LEU A 478 -6.79 14.93 18.25
C LEU A 478 -7.46 16.02 17.43
N LEU A 479 -6.95 16.28 16.23
CA LEU A 479 -7.52 17.24 15.30
C LEU A 479 -7.76 16.58 13.95
N ASN A 480 -8.93 16.84 13.38
CA ASN A 480 -9.27 16.49 12.02
C ASN A 480 -9.93 17.68 11.30
N THR A 481 -9.92 17.68 9.97
CA THR A 481 -10.47 18.77 9.15
C THR A 481 -11.63 18.29 8.29
N PHE A 482 -12.52 19.22 7.94
CA PHE A 482 -13.64 18.98 7.05
C PHE A 482 -13.93 20.20 6.17
N TYR A 483 -14.78 20.01 5.17
CA TYR A 483 -15.38 21.10 4.41
C TYR A 483 -16.86 20.85 4.14
N TYR A 484 -17.58 21.93 3.83
CA TYR A 484 -18.94 21.87 3.32
C TYR A 484 -18.94 21.85 1.80
N ARG A 485 -19.59 20.84 1.22
CA ARG A 485 -19.74 20.68 -0.25
C ARG A 485 -20.82 21.55 -0.87
N GLU A 486 -21.65 22.19 -0.06
CA GLU A 486 -22.75 23.02 -0.53
C GLU A 486 -22.52 24.49 -0.13
N SER A 487 -23.33 25.41 -0.64
CA SER A 487 -23.27 26.81 -0.22
C SER A 487 -23.92 27.02 1.16
N PRO A 488 -23.35 27.85 2.06
CA PRO A 488 -22.04 28.48 1.92
C PRO A 488 -20.92 27.45 2.05
N TYR A 489 -19.97 27.46 1.12
CA TYR A 489 -18.78 26.62 1.20
C TYR A 489 -17.96 27.09 2.39
N ALA A 490 -17.45 26.16 3.18
CA ALA A 490 -16.62 26.48 4.34
C ALA A 490 -15.68 25.32 4.64
N ILE A 491 -14.60 25.62 5.34
CA ILE A 491 -13.72 24.65 5.98
C ILE A 491 -13.85 24.77 7.49
N GLY A 492 -13.51 23.71 8.21
CA GLY A 492 -13.45 23.74 9.66
C GLY A 492 -12.60 22.63 10.23
N CYS A 493 -12.36 22.74 11.53
CA CYS A 493 -11.74 21.72 12.35
C CYS A 493 -12.79 21.02 13.21
N ILE A 494 -12.57 19.73 13.44
CA ILE A 494 -13.17 18.98 14.54
C ILE A 494 -12.04 18.45 15.41
N TYR A 495 -12.25 18.38 16.71
CA TYR A 495 -11.23 17.93 17.65
C TYR A 495 -11.80 17.03 18.73
N SER A 496 -10.92 16.25 19.36
CA SER A 496 -11.25 15.35 20.45
C SER A 496 -10.20 15.41 21.55
N ASP A 497 -10.64 15.67 22.77
CA ASP A 497 -9.79 15.71 23.98
C ASP A 497 -9.80 14.39 24.76
N ASN A 498 -10.48 13.35 24.24
CA ASN A 498 -10.64 12.04 24.89
C ASN A 498 -10.36 10.87 23.95
N ASN A 499 -9.31 11.00 23.13
CA ASN A 499 -8.83 9.96 22.22
C ASN A 499 -9.91 9.43 21.27
N GLY A 500 -10.73 10.33 20.73
CA GLY A 500 -11.75 10.05 19.73
C GLY A 500 -13.08 9.52 20.31
N ALA A 501 -13.27 9.50 21.63
CA ALA A 501 -14.53 9.04 22.22
C ALA A 501 -15.68 10.02 21.93
N THR A 502 -15.42 11.32 22.00
CA THR A 502 -16.33 12.38 21.54
C THR A 502 -15.56 13.40 20.70
N TRP A 503 -16.28 14.10 19.83
CA TRP A 503 -15.72 15.16 18.99
C TRP A 503 -16.50 16.46 19.18
N GLU A 504 -15.78 17.57 19.12
CA GLU A 504 -16.31 18.91 19.13
C GLU A 504 -15.90 19.63 17.85
N ALA A 505 -16.74 20.54 17.38
CA ALA A 505 -16.44 21.34 16.21
C ALA A 505 -15.84 22.70 16.61
N GLY A 506 -14.75 23.07 15.96
CA GLY A 506 -14.22 24.43 16.00
C GLY A 506 -14.98 25.36 15.06
N GLN A 507 -14.46 26.58 14.91
CA GLN A 507 -14.99 27.57 13.99
C GLN A 507 -14.92 27.08 12.54
N SER A 508 -16.03 27.24 11.82
CA SER A 508 -16.05 27.11 10.36
C SER A 508 -15.79 28.47 9.70
N ILE A 509 -14.92 28.51 8.69
CA ILE A 509 -14.64 29.71 7.91
C ILE A 509 -15.30 29.60 6.54
N ASN A 510 -16.29 30.45 6.32
CA ASN A 510 -16.99 30.53 5.04
C ASN A 510 -16.10 31.14 3.95
N GLY A 511 -16.17 30.59 2.75
CA GLY A 511 -15.77 31.28 1.54
C GLY A 511 -16.75 32.44 1.30
N THR A 512 -16.35 33.66 1.65
CA THR A 512 -17.24 34.83 1.56
C THR A 512 -17.29 35.47 0.17
N THR A 513 -16.53 34.95 -0.79
CA THR A 513 -16.35 35.51 -2.13
C THR A 513 -16.26 34.39 -3.18
N TRP A 514 -16.71 34.67 -4.41
CA TRP A 514 -16.78 33.68 -5.52
C TRP A 514 -15.41 33.07 -5.88
N ASP A 515 -14.32 33.74 -5.51
CA ASP A 515 -12.95 33.29 -5.67
C ASP A 515 -12.56 32.20 -4.66
N HIS A 516 -13.13 32.16 -3.45
CA HIS A 516 -12.68 31.29 -2.36
C HIS A 516 -13.65 30.12 -2.11
N SER A 517 -13.69 29.15 -3.02
CA SER A 517 -14.37 27.86 -2.79
C SER A 517 -13.47 26.93 -1.96
N TYR A 518 -13.42 27.16 -0.64
CA TYR A 518 -12.60 26.34 0.26
C TYR A 518 -13.08 24.89 0.26
N SER A 519 -12.13 23.96 0.15
CA SER A 519 -12.41 22.52 0.12
C SER A 519 -11.37 21.73 0.92
N GLU A 520 -10.77 20.69 0.33
CA GLU A 520 -9.81 19.79 0.98
C GLU A 520 -8.71 20.59 1.70
N SER A 521 -8.49 20.30 2.99
CA SER A 521 -7.49 20.98 3.81
C SER A 521 -6.65 19.99 4.59
N THR A 522 -5.36 20.30 4.72
CA THR A 522 -4.40 19.45 5.42
C THR A 522 -3.81 20.22 6.58
N PRO A 523 -3.97 19.74 7.83
CA PRO A 523 -3.39 20.38 9.00
C PRO A 523 -1.92 19.98 9.19
N ILE A 524 -1.13 20.90 9.72
CA ILE A 524 0.25 20.66 10.17
C ILE A 524 0.55 21.55 11.37
N VAL A 525 1.37 21.08 12.31
CA VAL A 525 1.94 21.94 13.34
C VAL A 525 3.32 22.40 12.84
N ASN A 526 3.70 23.66 13.04
CA ASN A 526 5.06 24.11 12.71
C ASN A 526 6.00 23.97 13.93
N SER A 527 7.27 24.35 13.78
CA SER A 527 8.25 24.26 14.87
C SER A 527 7.93 25.12 16.10
N LYS A 528 7.13 26.16 15.88
CA LYS A 528 6.68 27.11 16.91
C LYS A 528 5.46 26.58 17.66
N GLY A 529 4.94 25.41 17.31
CA GLY A 529 3.74 24.82 17.92
C GLY A 529 2.43 25.40 17.37
N GLU A 530 2.48 26.19 16.30
CA GLU A 530 1.30 26.79 15.68
C GLU A 530 0.65 25.80 14.72
N LEU A 531 -0.68 25.73 14.74
CA LEU A 531 -1.45 24.90 13.82
C LEU A 531 -1.72 25.68 12.53
N LEU A 532 -1.26 25.14 11.40
CA LEU A 532 -1.51 25.66 10.05
C LEU A 532 -2.40 24.70 9.28
N LEU A 533 -3.34 25.24 8.51
CA LEU A 533 -4.20 24.49 7.59
C LEU A 533 -3.95 25.01 6.17
N TYR A 534 -3.38 24.18 5.32
CA TYR A 534 -3.25 24.48 3.90
C TYR A 534 -4.46 23.91 3.17
N CYS A 535 -5.19 24.81 2.53
CA CYS A 535 -6.44 24.50 1.85
C CYS A 535 -6.21 24.50 0.35
N ARG A 536 -6.69 23.45 -0.32
CA ARG A 536 -6.67 23.30 -1.77
C ARG A 536 -7.06 24.61 -2.47
N SER A 537 -6.32 24.95 -3.53
CA SER A 537 -6.64 26.10 -4.37
C SER A 537 -8.06 25.97 -4.93
N SER A 538 -8.78 27.10 -4.96
CA SER A 538 -10.01 27.20 -5.73
C SER A 538 -9.70 26.97 -7.22
N PRO A 539 -10.57 26.31 -7.99
CA PRO A 539 -10.41 26.21 -9.44
C PRO A 539 -10.56 27.58 -10.14
N TYR A 540 -10.97 28.62 -9.40
CA TYR A 540 -11.23 29.97 -9.90
C TYR A 540 -10.14 31.00 -9.50
N THR A 541 -9.12 30.61 -8.72
CA THR A 541 -8.04 31.50 -8.26
C THR A 541 -6.68 31.16 -8.87
N VAL A 542 -5.71 32.05 -8.66
CA VAL A 542 -4.30 31.80 -8.93
C VAL A 542 -3.89 30.56 -8.13
N GLY A 543 -3.45 29.50 -8.82
CA GLY A 543 -3.19 28.18 -8.25
C GLY A 543 -2.23 28.18 -7.06
N ARG A 544 -2.75 28.46 -5.86
CA ARG A 544 -2.04 28.56 -4.58
C ARG A 544 -2.97 28.08 -3.48
N ALA A 545 -2.41 27.44 -2.46
CA ALA A 545 -3.19 26.97 -1.32
C ALA A 545 -3.47 28.14 -0.37
N SER A 546 -4.72 28.34 0.04
CA SER A 546 -5.02 29.30 1.11
C SER A 546 -4.59 28.73 2.45
N VAL A 547 -3.92 29.55 3.27
CA VAL A 547 -3.36 29.14 4.55
C VAL A 547 -4.13 29.79 5.69
N PHE A 548 -4.56 28.95 6.62
CA PHE A 548 -5.19 29.38 7.86
C PHE A 548 -4.32 28.98 9.05
N LYS A 549 -4.38 29.77 10.11
CA LYS A 549 -3.66 29.53 11.35
C LYS A 549 -4.64 29.45 12.52
N SER A 550 -4.35 28.55 13.46
CA SER A 550 -4.99 28.48 14.77
C SER A 550 -3.92 28.56 15.87
N THR A 551 -4.22 29.31 16.92
CA THR A 551 -3.39 29.43 18.14
C THR A 551 -4.06 28.81 19.37
N ASP A 552 -5.21 28.19 19.19
CA ASP A 552 -6.08 27.60 20.22
C ASP A 552 -6.45 26.15 19.88
N ASN A 553 -5.51 25.43 19.26
CA ASN A 553 -5.62 24.00 18.97
C ASN A 553 -6.87 23.61 18.17
N GLY A 554 -7.24 24.45 17.19
CA GLY A 554 -8.31 24.19 16.22
C GLY A 554 -9.68 24.77 16.58
N GLU A 555 -9.79 25.54 17.67
CA GLU A 555 -11.06 26.18 18.06
C GLU A 555 -11.41 27.37 17.16
N THR A 556 -10.43 28.20 16.81
CA THR A 556 -10.58 29.29 15.85
C THR A 556 -9.57 29.21 14.72
N LEU A 557 -9.93 29.80 13.57
CA LEU A 557 -9.09 29.85 12.38
C LEU A 557 -8.99 31.28 11.84
N ALA A 558 -7.78 31.73 11.55
CA ALA A 558 -7.51 33.02 10.93
C ALA A 558 -6.80 32.82 9.59
N TYR A 559 -7.29 33.48 8.54
CA TYR A 559 -6.60 33.51 7.24
C TYR A 559 -5.29 34.29 7.39
N VAL A 560 -4.18 33.71 6.94
CA VAL A 560 -2.84 34.33 7.05
C VAL A 560 -2.18 34.62 5.71
N GLY A 561 -2.81 34.21 4.59
CA GLY A 561 -2.31 34.41 3.24
C GLY A 561 -2.40 33.13 2.41
N ASP A 562 -1.83 33.16 1.21
CA ASP A 562 -1.71 31.99 0.35
C ASP A 562 -0.27 31.45 0.37
N SER A 563 -0.12 30.16 0.01
CA SER A 563 1.18 29.51 -0.12
C SER A 563 2.06 30.20 -1.17
N THR A 564 3.38 30.14 -0.98
CA THR A 564 4.31 30.62 -2.00
C THR A 564 4.39 29.67 -3.20
N PHE A 565 4.24 28.36 -2.95
CA PHE A 565 4.23 27.36 -4.02
C PHE A 565 2.94 27.40 -4.84
N THR A 566 3.08 27.04 -6.11
CA THR A 566 1.97 26.82 -7.04
C THR A 566 1.34 25.44 -6.81
N ILE A 567 0.02 25.35 -6.87
CA ILE A 567 -0.76 24.11 -6.81
C ILE A 567 -2.06 24.27 -7.62
N PRO A 568 -2.50 23.25 -8.39
CA PRO A 568 -3.79 23.29 -9.05
C PRO A 568 -4.93 23.10 -8.04
N ALA A 569 -6.17 22.98 -8.52
CA ALA A 569 -7.28 22.52 -7.70
C ALA A 569 -7.11 21.02 -7.36
N CYS A 570 -6.20 20.73 -6.42
CA CYS A 570 -5.83 19.41 -5.93
C CYS A 570 -5.47 19.48 -4.45
N GLN A 571 -5.58 18.35 -3.76
CA GLN A 571 -5.09 18.21 -2.39
C GLN A 571 -3.56 18.18 -2.38
N LEU A 572 -2.98 18.65 -1.27
CA LEU A 572 -1.61 18.44 -0.87
C LEU A 572 -1.53 17.64 0.44
N SER A 573 -0.47 16.86 0.62
CA SER A 573 -0.12 16.29 1.92
C SER A 573 0.99 17.10 2.57
N LEU A 574 0.93 17.24 3.91
CA LEU A 574 1.94 17.88 4.74
C LEU A 574 2.48 16.90 5.78
N GLU A 575 3.75 17.01 6.09
CA GLU A 575 4.43 16.21 7.11
C GLU A 575 5.59 16.99 7.75
N GLN A 576 5.91 16.68 9.01
CA GLN A 576 7.10 17.20 9.67
C GLN A 576 8.26 16.21 9.62
N ILE A 577 9.47 16.73 9.60
CA ILE A 577 10.68 16.01 10.02
C ILE A 577 11.15 16.66 11.33
N PRO A 578 10.71 16.16 12.49
CA PRO A 578 10.93 16.83 13.77
C PRO A 578 12.42 17.02 14.08
N ASP A 579 13.24 16.00 13.82
CA ASP A 579 14.68 15.99 14.12
C ASP A 579 15.51 16.98 13.31
N ARG A 580 14.93 17.52 12.23
CA ARG A 580 15.55 18.52 11.35
C ARG A 580 14.77 19.83 11.32
N ASN A 581 13.63 19.84 12.01
CA ASN A 581 12.68 20.92 11.99
C ASN A 581 12.28 21.33 10.56
N LEU A 582 11.91 20.37 9.71
CA LEU A 582 11.51 20.64 8.32
C LEU A 582 10.02 20.38 8.15
N LEU A 583 9.38 21.16 7.30
CA LEU A 583 8.06 20.82 6.77
C LEU A 583 8.22 20.25 5.35
N VAL A 584 7.41 19.26 5.02
CA VAL A 584 7.39 18.59 3.72
C VAL A 584 6.00 18.67 3.15
N ALA A 585 5.88 19.08 1.90
CA ALA A 585 4.64 19.11 1.14
C ALA A 585 4.77 18.21 -0.09
N SER A 586 3.78 17.35 -0.36
CA SER A 586 3.72 16.59 -1.62
C SER A 586 2.49 17.01 -2.43
N HIS A 587 2.72 17.48 -3.65
CA HIS A 587 1.69 18.11 -4.48
C HIS A 587 2.12 18.31 -5.94
N PRO A 588 1.17 18.37 -6.90
CA PRO A 588 1.42 18.94 -8.22
C PRO A 588 1.78 20.43 -8.13
N THR A 589 2.69 20.88 -9.00
CA THR A 589 3.21 22.26 -9.00
C THR A 589 2.81 23.10 -10.22
N HIS A 590 1.96 22.55 -11.08
CA HIS A 590 1.37 23.29 -12.18
C HIS A 590 0.08 24.01 -11.72
N ALA A 591 -0.21 25.21 -12.23
CA ALA A 591 -1.26 26.06 -11.65
C ALA A 591 -2.70 25.58 -11.93
N GLN A 592 -2.92 24.70 -12.91
CA GLN A 592 -4.25 24.22 -13.31
C GLN A 592 -4.32 22.70 -13.40
N ASP A 593 -3.34 22.08 -14.06
CA ASP A 593 -3.25 20.62 -14.21
C ASP A 593 -2.51 19.92 -13.08
N ARG A 594 -2.89 18.68 -12.80
CA ARG A 594 -2.28 17.80 -11.80
C ARG A 594 -1.06 17.08 -12.38
N VAL A 595 -0.06 17.86 -12.75
CA VAL A 595 1.20 17.42 -13.36
C VAL A 595 2.37 18.14 -12.67
N GLN A 596 3.61 17.84 -13.07
CA GLN A 596 4.81 18.35 -12.39
C GLN A 596 4.75 18.10 -10.88
N PHE A 597 4.48 16.85 -10.50
CA PHE A 597 4.37 16.45 -9.10
C PHE A 597 5.71 16.58 -8.40
N LYS A 598 5.71 17.24 -7.24
CA LYS A 598 6.92 17.45 -6.43
C LYS A 598 6.67 17.14 -4.97
N ILE A 599 7.78 16.87 -4.29
CA ILE A 599 7.89 16.83 -2.84
C ILE A 599 8.79 18.00 -2.46
N SER A 600 8.18 19.02 -1.89
CA SER A 600 8.77 20.32 -1.55
C SER A 600 9.10 20.37 -0.07
N PHE A 601 10.24 20.95 0.29
CA PHE A 601 10.70 21.07 1.68
C PHE A 601 10.81 22.54 2.05
N SER A 602 10.15 22.92 3.14
CA SER A 602 10.34 24.23 3.76
C SER A 602 11.38 24.16 4.86
N LEU A 603 12.31 25.12 4.81
CA LEU A 603 13.40 25.28 5.77
C LEU A 603 13.04 26.29 6.89
N ASP A 604 11.93 27.01 6.72
CA ASP A 604 11.50 28.18 7.48
C ASP A 604 10.01 28.11 7.84
N ASP A 605 9.58 26.96 8.36
CA ASP A 605 8.23 26.77 8.95
C ASP A 605 7.06 27.07 8.02
N GLY A 606 7.24 26.85 6.72
CA GLY A 606 6.21 26.98 5.70
C GLY A 606 6.15 28.34 5.02
N GLU A 607 7.11 29.24 5.32
CA GLU A 607 7.23 30.54 4.64
C GLU A 607 7.70 30.37 3.19
N ASN A 608 8.67 29.50 2.91
CA ASN A 608 9.16 29.23 1.55
C ASN A 608 9.27 27.72 1.25
N TRP A 609 8.96 27.34 0.01
CA TRP A 609 8.90 25.93 -0.43
C TRP A 609 9.66 25.63 -1.72
N ASP A 610 10.18 26.66 -2.39
CA ASP A 610 10.77 26.55 -3.73
C ASP A 610 12.30 26.30 -3.72
N ILE A 611 12.89 26.15 -2.52
CA ILE A 611 14.33 26.00 -2.35
C ILE A 611 14.78 24.56 -2.56
N VAL A 612 14.07 23.60 -1.96
CA VAL A 612 14.42 22.18 -1.99
C VAL A 612 13.19 21.40 -2.44
N GLN A 613 13.25 20.85 -3.65
CA GLN A 613 12.17 20.08 -4.26
C GLN A 613 12.71 18.81 -4.89
N VAL A 614 11.99 17.71 -4.74
CA VAL A 614 12.22 16.46 -5.46
C VAL A 614 11.07 16.24 -6.42
N GLN A 615 11.39 16.03 -7.69
CA GLN A 615 10.41 15.70 -8.71
C GLN A 615 10.55 14.22 -9.07
N PRO A 616 9.72 13.33 -8.49
CA PRO A 616 9.82 11.91 -8.71
C PRO A 616 9.40 11.49 -10.12
N TYR A 617 8.59 12.28 -10.82
CA TYR A 617 8.01 11.91 -12.11
C TYR A 617 8.31 12.95 -13.18
N ASP A 618 8.07 12.58 -14.43
CA ASP A 618 8.17 13.50 -15.54
C ASP A 618 7.14 14.62 -15.49
N ASP A 619 7.46 15.76 -16.12
CA ASP A 619 6.64 16.97 -16.09
C ASP A 619 5.20 16.75 -16.53
N ASP A 620 4.98 15.87 -17.49
CA ASP A 620 3.69 15.55 -18.09
C ASP A 620 3.00 14.33 -17.46
N MET A 621 3.61 13.70 -16.45
CA MET A 621 2.99 12.59 -15.72
C MET A 621 1.87 13.13 -14.83
N TYR A 622 0.68 12.52 -14.92
CA TYR A 622 -0.39 12.83 -13.97
C TYR A 622 0.05 12.42 -12.55
N GLY A 623 -0.15 13.32 -11.61
CA GLY A 623 0.24 13.17 -10.22
C GLY A 623 -0.67 14.06 -9.38
N GLY A 624 -1.63 13.43 -8.72
CA GLY A 624 -2.70 14.13 -8.02
C GLY A 624 -2.54 14.05 -6.51
N TYR A 625 -3.56 13.47 -5.89
CA TYR A 625 -3.60 13.23 -4.46
C TYR A 625 -2.40 12.43 -3.94
N SER A 626 -1.96 12.77 -2.74
CA SER A 626 -0.82 12.13 -2.11
C SER A 626 -0.92 12.08 -0.59
N SER A 627 -0.10 11.22 0.01
CA SER A 627 0.09 11.14 1.46
C SER A 627 1.55 10.88 1.76
N THR A 628 2.18 11.78 2.51
CA THR A 628 3.59 11.70 2.91
C THR A 628 3.69 11.48 4.41
N ILE A 629 4.53 10.56 4.87
CA ILE A 629 4.81 10.32 6.30
C ILE A 629 6.31 10.26 6.59
N TYR A 630 6.70 10.70 7.79
CA TYR A 630 8.06 10.53 8.30
C TYR A 630 8.22 9.16 8.97
N LEU A 631 9.22 8.43 8.54
CA LEU A 631 9.51 7.07 8.99
C LEU A 631 10.58 7.02 10.08
N GLY A 632 11.19 8.16 10.45
CA GLY A 632 12.34 8.19 11.36
C GLY A 632 13.67 8.10 10.59
N ASN A 633 14.77 8.48 11.25
CA ASN A 633 16.13 8.41 10.70
C ASN A 633 16.28 9.07 9.33
N ASP A 634 15.71 10.28 9.16
CA ASP A 634 15.73 11.04 7.90
C ASP A 634 15.03 10.36 6.71
N LEU A 635 14.25 9.29 6.93
CA LEU A 635 13.52 8.56 5.90
C LEU A 635 12.06 9.02 5.83
N LEU A 636 11.57 9.21 4.60
CA LEU A 636 10.19 9.56 4.27
C LEU A 636 9.58 8.49 3.37
N MET A 637 8.27 8.37 3.42
CA MET A 637 7.48 7.64 2.45
C MET A 637 6.35 8.51 1.92
N CYS A 638 6.16 8.54 0.61
CA CYS A 638 5.10 9.29 -0.07
C CYS A 638 4.33 8.37 -1.01
N ALA A 639 3.02 8.24 -0.79
CA ALA A 639 2.10 7.60 -1.71
C ALA A 639 1.51 8.64 -2.67
N VAL A 640 1.51 8.36 -3.97
CA VAL A 640 1.04 9.28 -5.02
C VAL A 640 0.06 8.57 -5.93
N GLU A 641 -1.10 9.19 -6.17
CA GLU A 641 -2.04 8.73 -7.20
C GLU A 641 -1.70 9.31 -8.57
N GLY A 642 -2.10 8.62 -9.64
CA GLY A 642 -2.29 9.24 -10.95
C GLY A 642 -1.29 8.85 -12.04
N LEU A 643 -0.59 7.74 -11.90
CA LEU A 643 0.61 7.45 -12.70
C LEU A 643 0.31 6.85 -14.08
N TYR A 644 -0.29 7.63 -14.97
CA TYR A 644 -0.68 7.21 -16.31
C TYR A 644 -0.58 8.32 -17.36
N LYS A 645 -0.27 7.92 -18.60
CA LYS A 645 -0.33 8.76 -19.81
C LYS A 645 -1.01 8.01 -20.97
N PRO A 646 -1.82 8.67 -21.82
CA PRO A 646 -2.28 10.05 -21.69
C PRO A 646 -3.30 10.22 -20.55
N TYR A 647 -3.36 11.40 -19.96
CA TYR A 647 -4.22 11.72 -18.82
C TYR A 647 -5.72 11.55 -19.15
N VAL A 648 -6.39 10.70 -18.38
CA VAL A 648 -7.85 10.60 -18.32
C VAL A 648 -8.26 10.41 -16.85
N MET A 649 -8.82 11.45 -16.22
CA MET A 649 -9.32 11.34 -14.83
C MET A 649 -10.38 10.25 -14.67
N ASN A 650 -10.41 9.67 -13.48
CA ASN A 650 -11.38 8.70 -12.99
C ASN A 650 -11.47 7.45 -13.86
N SER A 651 -10.34 7.00 -14.40
CA SER A 651 -10.34 5.91 -15.38
C SER A 651 -9.26 4.85 -15.15
N ARG A 652 -8.03 5.28 -14.86
CA ARG A 652 -6.84 4.41 -14.88
C ARG A 652 -5.81 4.76 -13.80
N GLU A 653 -6.22 5.49 -12.77
CA GLU A 653 -5.31 5.86 -11.69
C GLU A 653 -4.80 4.62 -10.94
N ASN A 654 -3.50 4.63 -10.68
CA ASN A 654 -2.84 3.72 -9.76
C ASN A 654 -2.17 4.53 -8.64
N ILE A 655 -1.69 3.81 -7.63
CA ILE A 655 -0.91 4.36 -6.53
C ILE A 655 0.48 3.75 -6.55
N GLU A 656 1.51 4.59 -6.43
CA GLU A 656 2.88 4.19 -6.15
C GLU A 656 3.34 4.81 -4.85
N VAL A 657 4.19 4.09 -4.14
CA VAL A 657 4.87 4.57 -2.94
C VAL A 657 6.32 4.83 -3.27
N ILE A 658 6.81 5.98 -2.84
CA ILE A 658 8.19 6.42 -2.95
C ILE A 658 8.77 6.44 -1.54
N THR A 659 9.91 5.78 -1.32
CA THR A 659 10.75 6.00 -0.14
C THR A 659 11.94 6.86 -0.52
N MET A 660 12.28 7.84 0.32
CA MET A 660 13.47 8.66 0.12
C MET A 660 14.07 9.11 1.44
N ASN A 661 15.38 9.30 1.48
CA ASN A 661 16.05 9.90 2.63
C ASN A 661 16.58 11.30 2.32
N LEU A 662 16.86 12.09 3.36
CA LEU A 662 17.40 13.45 3.17
C LEU A 662 18.75 13.48 2.45
N LYS A 663 19.57 12.42 2.53
CA LYS A 663 20.79 12.31 1.70
C LYS A 663 20.45 12.30 0.20
N GLY A 664 19.44 11.56 -0.23
CA GLY A 664 18.97 11.53 -1.62
C GLY A 664 18.40 12.88 -2.06
N VAL A 665 17.60 13.52 -1.19
CA VAL A 665 17.06 14.86 -1.42
C VAL A 665 18.19 15.87 -1.63
N MET A 666 19.17 15.91 -0.72
CA MET A 666 20.27 16.87 -0.76
C MET A 666 21.29 16.56 -1.86
N HIS A 667 21.48 15.29 -2.22
CA HIS A 667 22.34 14.93 -3.35
C HIS A 667 21.85 15.60 -4.64
N ASN A 668 20.54 15.54 -4.92
CA ASN A 668 19.93 16.17 -6.08
C ASN A 668 20.03 17.71 -6.07
N VAL A 669 20.22 18.32 -4.89
CA VAL A 669 20.50 19.76 -4.74
C VAL A 669 21.98 20.06 -5.04
N THR A 670 22.91 19.15 -4.72
CA THR A 670 24.36 19.34 -4.88
C THR A 670 24.95 18.89 -6.22
N SER A 671 24.37 17.88 -6.87
CA SER A 671 24.88 17.26 -8.09
C SER A 671 24.49 18.01 -9.37
N ALA A 672 23.86 19.16 -9.23
CA ALA A 672 23.21 19.94 -10.27
C ALA A 672 23.54 21.43 -10.11
#